data_AF-A0A8C0KJU6-F1
#
_entry.id   AF-A0A8C0KJU6-F1
#
_cell.length_a   1.000
_cell.length_b   1.000
_cell.length_c   1.000
_cell.angle_alpha   90.00
_cell.angle_beta   90.00
_cell.angle_gamma   90.00
#
_symmetry.space_group_name_H-M   'P 1'
#
loop_
_entity.id
_entity.type
_entity.pdbx_description
1 polymer ?
#
loop_
_entity_poly.entity_id
_entity_poly.type
_entity_poly.pdbx_seq_one_letter_code
_entity_poly.pdbx_strand_id
1 'polypeptide(L)'
;MQQDLERRNEELEELSLLERCFPEAEKLKQDTRLLSQWKHYIQCDGSPDPSIAPEINTFISLWKEETNETFEEVIAKSKLVLNLIEKLKLILLETPPYYLEDKNIIQYQGSVLEMQELLHLKFNIATEILLRQASTLADLDSGNMEKVIQDENVTLYVWANLKKNPRYKSVRFSETQTGFEIPRILATSDIALRLLHTHYDHVTPLRPISTSFQGHTTRIPQFVKDEVKSVEAAISKELPEESKQLENESNSVHEEEETKCEEQGDIEVQTSFVQEESDATKCELEMKLLSETVLSAQLLLIENATEKPTFFEDNEVDLCQFTTLGGVYHLDILELPPQYKPMKSWMIVEILKEGLQKYIYPPETTEDVETENAFPPIEVTLEVQENVIFFEDPMVARWDAEGKHWQTDGISNVSYKSEERLITFSLETFGPITLIQDTHVNMPFQSWELRPLGVNKVLLTVTTVFTEVQIQIKEDLCMLASIKLSDKKHSSTLEGKWMTPISFIFALKETGLNIFPSGHSHFYVIINYKDPLVELKAYRQLALLSSAFAFGWSKWNAVCTSKKVIVKVYEHLTEEPIQNPNWTLLMFSGNRAQRLKINENSETFSEALKEETEFHSTLYHMVKDFASKEAMEKIRSSNCQFIDSVCYMLLSTRLLSYS
;
A
#
# COMPACT_ATOMS: atom_id res chain seq x y z
N MET A 1 -15.88 -41.53 23.16
CA MET A 1 -15.62 -40.33 24.01
C MET A 1 -14.17 -40.23 24.44
N GLN A 2 -13.59 -41.20 25.15
CA GLN A 2 -12.17 -41.13 25.56
C GLN A 2 -11.20 -41.29 24.37
N GLN A 3 -11.46 -42.24 23.47
CA GLN A 3 -10.70 -42.39 22.22
C GLN A 3 -10.81 -41.17 21.30
N ASP A 4 -11.99 -40.54 21.21
CA ASP A 4 -12.19 -39.32 20.40
C ASP A 4 -11.45 -38.11 20.99
N LEU A 5 -11.31 -38.05 22.32
CA LEU A 5 -10.54 -37.01 23.01
C LEU A 5 -9.04 -37.21 22.82
N GLU A 6 -8.55 -38.44 22.90
CA GLU A 6 -7.15 -38.78 22.63
C GLU A 6 -6.78 -38.44 21.18
N ARG A 7 -7.59 -38.91 20.21
CA ARG A 7 -7.40 -38.57 18.78
C ARG A 7 -7.39 -37.05 18.57
N ARG A 8 -8.31 -36.33 19.20
CA ARG A 8 -8.35 -34.87 19.11
C ARG A 8 -7.05 -34.21 19.58
N ASN A 9 -6.47 -34.68 20.69
CA ASN A 9 -5.22 -34.11 21.19
C ASN A 9 -4.07 -34.39 20.22
N GLU A 10 -3.98 -35.62 19.69
CA GLU A 10 -2.98 -35.99 18.69
C GLU A 10 -3.09 -35.15 17.41
N GLU A 11 -4.31 -34.96 16.89
CA GLU A 11 -4.56 -34.14 15.69
C GLU A 11 -4.21 -32.66 15.92
N LEU A 12 -4.51 -32.11 17.10
CA LEU A 12 -4.17 -30.73 17.43
C LEU A 12 -2.66 -30.54 17.63
N GLU A 13 -1.98 -31.54 18.18
CA GLU A 13 -0.52 -31.53 18.32
C GLU A 13 0.16 -31.60 16.94
N GLU A 14 -0.27 -32.51 16.05
CA GLU A 14 0.24 -32.58 14.67
C GLU A 14 0.01 -31.25 13.93
N LEU A 15 -1.18 -30.65 14.05
CA LEU A 15 -1.46 -29.35 13.43
C LEU A 15 -0.55 -28.26 14.00
N SER A 16 -0.32 -28.21 15.32
CA SER A 16 0.54 -27.21 15.93
C SER A 16 1.98 -27.27 15.40
N LEU A 17 2.48 -28.47 15.11
CA LEU A 17 3.80 -28.67 14.50
C LEU A 17 3.83 -28.17 13.05
N LEU A 18 2.77 -28.41 12.28
CA LEU A 18 2.64 -27.92 10.90
C LEU A 18 2.52 -26.39 10.85
N GLU A 19 1.82 -25.78 11.81
CA GLU A 19 1.67 -24.33 11.91
C GLU A 19 2.97 -23.60 12.34
N ARG A 20 4.05 -24.31 12.67
CA ARG A 20 5.38 -23.70 12.87
C ARG A 20 5.91 -22.99 11.63
N CYS A 21 5.40 -23.31 10.45
CA CYS A 21 5.75 -22.61 9.22
C CYS A 21 5.46 -21.10 9.29
N PHE A 22 4.42 -20.66 10.00
CA PHE A 22 4.07 -19.23 10.08
C PHE A 22 5.12 -18.38 10.83
N PRO A 23 5.53 -18.71 12.07
CA PRO A 23 6.62 -18.00 12.73
C PRO A 23 7.97 -18.18 12.01
N GLU A 24 8.22 -19.32 11.36
CA GLU A 24 9.42 -19.52 10.55
C GLU A 24 9.46 -18.58 9.33
N ALA A 25 8.33 -18.40 8.64
CA ALA A 25 8.20 -17.44 7.54
C ALA A 25 8.41 -15.99 8.03
N GLU A 26 7.87 -15.62 9.18
CA GLU A 26 8.08 -14.28 9.75
C GLU A 26 9.55 -14.04 10.12
N LYS A 27 10.26 -15.05 10.63
CA LYS A 27 11.70 -14.95 10.87
C LYS A 27 12.47 -14.71 9.57
N LEU A 28 12.16 -15.44 8.50
CA LEU A 28 12.78 -15.25 7.18
C LEU A 28 12.51 -13.83 6.62
N LYS A 29 11.31 -13.28 6.85
CA LYS A 29 11.01 -11.88 6.48
C LYS A 29 11.89 -10.90 7.27
N GLN A 30 12.10 -11.12 8.56
CA GLN A 30 12.99 -10.29 9.39
C GLN A 30 14.43 -10.33 8.88
N ASP A 31 14.96 -11.53 8.62
CA ASP A 31 16.30 -11.70 8.07
C ASP A 31 16.44 -11.00 6.71
N THR A 32 15.41 -11.07 5.86
CA THR A 32 15.38 -10.40 4.56
C THR A 32 15.36 -8.87 4.69
N ARG A 33 14.62 -8.32 5.66
CA ARG A 33 14.60 -6.87 5.96
C ARG A 33 15.99 -6.40 6.42
N LEU A 34 16.63 -7.14 7.34
CA LEU A 34 17.98 -6.84 7.83
C LEU A 34 19.02 -6.90 6.71
N LEU A 35 18.96 -7.92 5.85
CA LEU A 35 19.83 -8.03 4.68
C LEU A 35 19.63 -6.88 3.70
N SER A 36 18.41 -6.37 3.54
CA SER A 36 18.12 -5.24 2.66
C SER A 36 18.68 -3.92 3.21
N GLN A 37 18.55 -3.69 4.52
CA GLN A 37 19.20 -2.56 5.21
C GLN A 37 20.72 -2.62 5.07
N TRP A 38 21.31 -3.81 5.29
CA TRP A 38 22.75 -4.00 5.14
C TRP A 38 23.24 -3.79 3.70
N LYS A 39 22.47 -4.23 2.70
CA LYS A 39 22.77 -3.97 1.29
C LYS A 39 22.73 -2.47 0.95
N HIS A 40 21.75 -1.75 1.47
CA HIS A 40 21.66 -0.30 1.26
C HIS A 40 22.88 0.42 1.86
N TYR A 41 23.26 0.05 3.09
CA TYR A 41 24.47 0.56 3.75
C TYR A 41 25.75 0.34 2.92
N ILE A 42 25.86 -0.78 2.20
CA ILE A 42 27.02 -1.07 1.35
C ILE A 42 26.99 -0.33 0.01
N GLN A 43 25.81 -0.06 -0.55
CA GLN A 43 25.68 0.52 -1.88
C GLN A 43 26.22 1.94 -1.97
N CYS A 44 26.18 2.73 -0.88
CA CYS A 44 26.73 4.09 -0.81
C CYS A 44 26.41 4.94 -2.05
N ASP A 45 25.19 4.85 -2.57
CA ASP A 45 24.78 5.52 -3.82
C ASP A 45 24.49 7.02 -3.63
N GLY A 46 24.63 7.52 -2.40
CA GLY A 46 24.38 8.91 -2.01
C GLY A 46 22.90 9.24 -1.82
N SER A 47 21.99 8.27 -1.97
CA SER A 47 20.58 8.43 -1.58
C SER A 47 20.43 8.29 -0.06
N PRO A 48 19.54 9.07 0.58
CA PRO A 48 19.33 8.99 2.02
C PRO A 48 18.57 7.71 2.38
N ASP A 49 18.91 7.08 3.51
CA ASP A 49 18.12 5.99 4.07
C ASP A 49 16.85 6.57 4.72
N PRO A 50 15.64 6.21 4.23
CA PRO A 50 14.39 6.67 4.81
C PRO A 50 14.23 6.32 6.30
N SER A 51 14.89 5.24 6.76
CA SER A 51 14.83 4.78 8.15
C SER A 51 15.66 5.66 9.09
N ILE A 52 16.56 6.51 8.56
CA ILE A 52 17.52 7.32 9.33
C ILE A 52 17.09 8.80 9.28
N ALA A 53 16.47 9.28 10.36
CA ALA A 53 15.95 10.66 10.45
C ALA A 53 16.98 11.75 10.09
N PRO A 54 18.23 11.73 10.59
CA PRO A 54 19.22 12.75 10.27
C PRO A 54 19.51 12.88 8.77
N GLU A 55 19.51 11.78 8.03
CA GLU A 55 19.76 11.78 6.57
C GLU A 55 18.60 12.42 5.82
N ILE A 56 17.37 12.06 6.17
CA ILE A 56 16.16 12.65 5.59
C ILE A 56 16.05 14.13 5.90
N ASN A 57 16.30 14.54 7.15
CA ASN A 57 16.28 15.95 7.53
C ASN A 57 17.34 16.77 6.79
N THR A 58 18.52 16.20 6.59
CA THR A 58 19.60 16.84 5.81
C THR A 58 19.19 16.98 4.35
N PHE A 59 18.65 15.91 3.75
CA PHE A 59 18.14 15.93 2.38
C PHE A 59 17.04 16.99 2.17
N ILE A 60 16.04 17.01 3.05
CA ILE A 60 14.93 17.99 3.03
C ILE A 60 15.48 19.42 3.13
N SER A 61 16.41 19.66 4.06
CA SER A 61 17.00 20.99 4.27
C SER A 61 17.79 21.47 3.06
N LEU A 62 18.66 20.61 2.51
CA LEU A 62 19.46 20.92 1.32
C LEU A 62 18.58 21.19 0.11
N TRP A 63 17.56 20.36 -0.13
CA TRP A 63 16.67 20.59 -1.25
C TRP A 63 15.89 21.89 -1.05
N LYS A 64 15.39 22.18 0.16
CA LYS A 64 14.66 23.44 0.44
C LYS A 64 15.46 24.71 0.13
N GLU A 65 16.79 24.69 0.24
CA GLU A 65 17.66 25.84 -0.08
C GLU A 65 17.80 26.10 -1.59
N GLU A 66 17.60 25.08 -2.42
CA GLU A 66 17.65 25.22 -3.88
C GLU A 66 16.37 25.95 -4.36
N THR A 67 16.52 27.09 -5.04
CA THR A 67 15.36 27.95 -5.39
C THR A 67 15.21 28.22 -6.89
N ASN A 68 16.18 27.79 -7.70
CA ASN A 68 16.21 28.05 -9.13
C ASN A 68 16.25 26.74 -9.91
N GLU A 69 15.19 25.94 -9.77
CA GLU A 69 15.04 24.67 -10.47
C GLU A 69 13.92 24.79 -11.50
N THR A 70 14.17 24.29 -12.70
CA THR A 70 13.15 24.12 -13.74
C THR A 70 12.16 23.02 -13.35
N PHE A 71 11.00 22.98 -13.99
CA PHE A 71 9.98 21.98 -13.68
C PHE A 71 10.50 20.56 -13.97
N GLU A 72 11.28 20.38 -15.03
CA GLU A 72 11.92 19.12 -15.41
C GLU A 72 12.98 18.65 -14.39
N GLU A 73 13.77 19.56 -13.82
CA GLU A 73 14.72 19.25 -12.74
C GLU A 73 14.00 18.82 -11.45
N VAL A 74 12.90 19.50 -11.11
CA VAL A 74 12.05 19.12 -9.97
C VAL A 74 11.42 17.75 -10.20
N ILE A 75 10.94 17.45 -11.42
CA ILE A 75 10.45 16.11 -11.79
C ILE A 75 11.53 15.06 -11.57
N ALA A 76 12.76 15.30 -12.04
CA ALA A 76 13.85 14.33 -11.89
C ALA A 76 14.14 14.01 -10.40
N LYS A 77 14.20 15.03 -9.54
CA LYS A 77 14.38 14.84 -8.09
C LYS A 77 13.14 14.25 -7.40
N SER A 78 11.94 14.54 -7.89
CA SER A 78 10.69 14.00 -7.33
C SER A 78 10.64 12.48 -7.35
N LYS A 79 11.26 11.83 -8.34
CA LYS A 79 11.31 10.35 -8.43
C LYS A 79 12.03 9.73 -7.24
N LEU A 80 13.13 10.35 -6.78
CA LEU A 80 13.82 9.93 -5.57
C LEU A 80 12.94 10.13 -4.33
N VAL A 81 12.32 11.30 -4.21
CA VAL A 81 11.46 11.65 -3.05
C VAL A 81 10.27 10.70 -2.93
N LEU A 82 9.60 10.40 -4.05
CA LEU A 82 8.49 9.46 -4.10
C LEU A 82 8.94 8.04 -3.73
N ASN A 83 10.14 7.61 -4.16
CA ASN A 83 10.71 6.33 -3.74
C ASN A 83 11.00 6.28 -2.23
N LEU A 84 11.49 7.37 -1.63
CA LEU A 84 11.71 7.46 -0.18
C LEU A 84 10.39 7.39 0.59
N ILE A 85 9.36 8.11 0.11
CA ILE A 85 8.01 8.06 0.68
C ILE A 85 7.43 6.64 0.59
N GLU A 86 7.56 5.98 -0.56
CA GLU A 86 7.10 4.62 -0.77
C GLU A 86 7.78 3.64 0.19
N LYS A 87 9.12 3.72 0.32
CA LYS A 87 9.88 2.90 1.28
C LYS A 87 9.40 3.11 2.71
N LEU A 88 9.16 4.36 3.15
CA LEU A 88 8.62 4.65 4.49
C LEU A 88 7.22 4.06 4.68
N LYS A 89 6.34 4.21 3.70
CA LYS A 89 4.99 3.62 3.73
C LYS A 89 5.07 2.10 3.84
N LEU A 90 5.91 1.45 3.03
CA LEU A 90 6.11 0.00 3.08
C LEU A 90 6.68 -0.45 4.44
N ILE A 91 7.64 0.28 5.02
CA ILE A 91 8.14 -0.04 6.38
C ILE A 91 6.99 -0.02 7.40
N LEU A 92 6.13 1.01 7.35
CA LEU A 92 4.99 1.15 8.25
C LEU A 92 3.92 0.05 8.08
N LEU A 93 3.80 -0.53 6.88
CA LEU A 93 2.79 -1.52 6.52
C LEU A 93 3.29 -2.96 6.67
N GLU A 94 4.53 -3.22 6.28
CA GLU A 94 5.15 -4.53 6.28
C GLU A 94 5.78 -4.89 7.62
N THR A 95 6.15 -3.90 8.44
CA THR A 95 6.72 -4.16 9.77
C THR A 95 5.59 -4.29 10.79
N PRO A 96 5.48 -5.43 11.48
CA PRO A 96 4.46 -5.59 12.50
C PRO A 96 4.56 -4.49 13.59
N PRO A 97 3.44 -3.94 14.09
CA PRO A 97 3.46 -2.76 14.95
C PRO A 97 4.29 -2.88 16.23
N TYR A 98 4.43 -4.09 16.78
CA TYR A 98 5.22 -4.35 17.98
C TYR A 98 6.74 -4.32 17.76
N TYR A 99 7.21 -4.36 16.51
CA TYR A 99 8.62 -4.12 16.17
C TYR A 99 8.94 -2.63 15.99
N LEU A 100 7.93 -1.78 15.85
CA LEU A 100 8.10 -0.34 15.69
C LEU A 100 7.85 0.34 17.03
N GLU A 101 8.83 1.09 17.52
CA GLU A 101 8.59 2.01 18.63
C GLU A 101 7.64 3.12 18.16
N ASP A 102 6.67 3.54 18.99
CA ASP A 102 5.70 4.62 18.64
C ASP A 102 6.39 5.88 18.12
N LYS A 103 7.59 6.19 18.64
CA LYS A 103 8.42 7.31 18.18
C LYS A 103 8.84 7.17 16.71
N ASN A 104 9.20 5.96 16.28
CA ASN A 104 9.60 5.69 14.91
C ASN A 104 8.39 5.81 13.97
N ILE A 105 7.21 5.34 14.39
CA ILE A 105 5.97 5.49 13.61
C ILE A 105 5.66 6.97 13.36
N ILE A 106 5.66 7.78 14.43
CA ILE A 106 5.40 9.23 14.35
C ILE A 106 6.47 9.91 13.48
N GLN A 107 7.74 9.55 13.64
CA GLN A 107 8.84 10.09 12.85
C GLN A 107 8.69 9.77 11.36
N TYR A 108 8.39 8.53 11.00
CA TYR A 108 8.22 8.12 9.60
C TYR A 108 7.01 8.81 8.96
N GLN A 109 5.88 8.88 9.66
CA GLN A 109 4.69 9.60 9.19
C GLN A 109 4.98 11.11 9.01
N GLY A 110 5.70 11.72 9.95
CA GLY A 110 6.12 13.12 9.86
C GLY A 110 7.06 13.38 8.68
N SER A 111 8.01 12.47 8.44
CA SER A 111 8.94 12.56 7.31
C SER A 111 8.22 12.43 5.96
N VAL A 112 7.23 11.54 5.86
CA VAL A 112 6.38 11.42 4.67
C VAL A 112 5.65 12.74 4.40
N LEU A 113 5.01 13.32 5.43
CA LEU A 113 4.27 14.57 5.29
C LEU A 113 5.19 15.72 4.85
N GLU A 114 6.34 15.89 5.51
CA GLU A 114 7.29 16.96 5.19
C GLU A 114 7.83 16.85 3.76
N MET A 115 8.14 15.63 3.29
CA MET A 115 8.55 15.39 1.91
C MET A 115 7.43 15.68 0.90
N GLN A 116 6.18 15.34 1.21
CA GLN A 116 5.02 15.65 0.37
C GLN A 116 4.79 17.16 0.25
N GLU A 117 4.85 17.88 1.37
CA GLU A 117 4.71 19.35 1.42
C GLU A 117 5.85 20.04 0.66
N LEU A 118 7.10 19.58 0.85
CA LEU A 118 8.25 20.10 0.13
C LEU A 118 8.11 19.87 -1.38
N LEU A 119 7.67 18.69 -1.80
CA LEU A 119 7.48 18.37 -3.21
C LEU A 119 6.44 19.31 -3.87
N HIS A 120 5.31 19.53 -3.21
CA HIS A 120 4.29 20.47 -3.69
C HIS A 120 4.81 21.93 -3.74
N LEU A 121 5.58 22.36 -2.72
CA LEU A 121 6.25 23.67 -2.71
C LEU A 121 7.20 23.82 -3.91
N LYS A 122 7.99 22.79 -4.20
CA LYS A 122 8.95 22.79 -5.32
C LYS A 122 8.27 22.91 -6.68
N PHE A 123 7.16 22.20 -6.88
CA PHE A 123 6.37 22.38 -8.09
C PHE A 123 5.79 23.80 -8.22
N ASN A 124 5.38 24.43 -7.11
CA ASN A 124 4.92 25.82 -7.14
C ASN A 124 6.05 26.79 -7.54
N ILE A 125 7.25 26.65 -6.97
CA ILE A 125 8.41 27.48 -7.32
C ILE A 125 8.76 27.31 -8.81
N ALA A 126 8.83 26.07 -9.30
CA ALA A 126 9.13 25.80 -10.70
C ALA A 126 8.03 26.34 -11.65
N THR A 127 6.75 26.25 -11.26
CA THR A 127 5.63 26.86 -12.00
C THR A 127 5.80 28.38 -12.10
N GLU A 128 6.20 29.04 -11.02
CA GLU A 128 6.44 30.48 -11.01
C GLU A 128 7.56 30.89 -11.96
N ILE A 129 8.68 30.17 -11.94
CA ILE A 129 9.81 30.38 -12.84
C ILE A 129 9.36 30.26 -14.30
N LEU A 130 8.54 29.24 -14.62
CA LEU A 130 7.96 29.06 -15.95
C LEU A 130 7.06 30.25 -16.34
N LEU A 131 6.15 30.67 -15.46
CA LEU A 131 5.19 31.75 -15.74
C LEU A 131 5.86 33.12 -15.91
N ARG A 132 6.99 33.39 -15.27
CA ARG A 132 7.78 34.63 -15.49
C ARG A 132 8.23 34.75 -16.96
N GLN A 133 8.43 33.63 -17.65
CA GLN A 133 8.85 33.58 -19.05
C GLN A 133 7.69 33.47 -20.05
N ALA A 134 6.43 33.55 -19.58
CA ALA A 134 5.26 33.24 -20.40
C ALA A 134 5.18 34.05 -21.71
N SER A 135 5.52 35.33 -21.68
CA SER A 135 5.59 36.20 -22.87
C SER A 135 6.58 35.72 -23.95
N THR A 136 7.65 35.04 -23.56
CA THR A 136 8.63 34.46 -24.51
C THR A 136 8.13 33.15 -25.10
N LEU A 137 7.26 32.46 -24.37
CA LEU A 137 6.66 31.18 -24.72
C LEU A 137 5.26 31.33 -25.33
N ALA A 138 4.85 32.56 -25.64
CA ALA A 138 3.54 32.83 -26.23
C ALA A 138 3.45 32.24 -27.64
N ASP A 139 2.38 31.50 -27.88
CA ASP A 139 2.04 31.00 -29.22
C ASP A 139 1.67 32.17 -30.14
N LEU A 140 2.15 32.12 -31.38
CA LEU A 140 2.02 33.22 -32.34
C LEU A 140 0.58 33.42 -32.82
N ASP A 141 -0.21 32.33 -32.87
CA ASP A 141 -1.58 32.37 -33.39
C ASP A 141 -2.58 32.84 -32.32
N SER A 142 -2.54 32.18 -31.15
CA SER A 142 -3.40 32.51 -30.03
C SER A 142 -2.99 33.84 -29.37
N GLY A 143 -1.69 34.12 -29.30
CA GLY A 143 -1.10 35.23 -28.53
C GLY A 143 -1.08 34.98 -27.02
N ASN A 144 -1.31 33.75 -26.57
CA ASN A 144 -1.28 33.31 -25.18
C ASN A 144 -0.19 32.24 -25.01
N MET A 145 0.25 31.98 -23.77
CA MET A 145 1.15 30.83 -23.52
C MET A 145 0.31 29.58 -23.28
N GLU A 146 0.74 28.46 -23.86
CA GLU A 146 0.29 27.12 -23.53
C GLU A 146 1.51 26.23 -23.31
N LYS A 147 1.53 25.46 -22.22
CA LYS A 147 2.60 24.50 -21.94
C LYS A 147 2.04 23.25 -21.28
N VAL A 148 2.40 22.09 -21.83
CA VAL A 148 2.16 20.77 -21.23
C VAL A 148 3.51 20.14 -20.93
N ILE A 149 3.67 19.61 -19.72
CA ILE A 149 4.85 18.82 -19.31
C ILE A 149 4.34 17.54 -18.69
N GLN A 150 4.66 16.40 -19.28
CA GLN A 150 4.18 15.08 -18.86
C GLN A 150 5.35 14.21 -18.44
N ASP A 151 5.24 13.59 -17.27
CA ASP A 151 6.14 12.55 -16.76
C ASP A 151 5.31 11.42 -16.13
N GLU A 152 5.98 10.33 -15.73
CA GLU A 152 5.37 9.14 -15.12
C GLU A 152 4.54 9.45 -13.86
N ASN A 153 4.99 10.39 -13.02
CA ASN A 153 4.35 10.67 -11.73
C ASN A 153 3.52 11.96 -11.69
N VAL A 154 3.76 12.88 -12.63
CA VAL A 154 3.16 14.22 -12.61
C VAL A 154 2.94 14.71 -14.03
N THR A 155 1.79 15.34 -14.26
CA THR A 155 1.50 16.07 -15.49
C THR A 155 1.11 17.51 -15.16
N LEU A 156 1.74 18.48 -15.83
CA LEU A 156 1.46 19.90 -15.68
C LEU A 156 0.87 20.46 -16.97
N TYR A 157 -0.25 21.17 -16.82
CA TYR A 157 -0.85 22.00 -17.85
C TYR A 157 -0.87 23.45 -17.36
N VAL A 158 -0.29 24.36 -18.13
CA VAL A 158 -0.28 25.80 -17.82
C VAL A 158 -0.72 26.60 -19.03
N TRP A 159 -1.69 27.48 -18.82
CA TRP A 159 -2.12 28.47 -19.81
C TRP A 159 -2.02 29.87 -19.22
N ALA A 160 -1.33 30.80 -19.90
CA ALA A 160 -1.23 32.20 -19.45
C ALA A 160 -2.00 33.14 -20.38
N ASN A 161 -2.89 33.95 -19.81
CA ASN A 161 -3.73 34.89 -20.54
C ASN A 161 -3.00 36.21 -20.84
N LEU A 162 -2.18 36.21 -21.88
CA LEU A 162 -1.42 37.41 -22.28
C LEU A 162 -2.27 38.37 -23.15
N LYS A 163 -3.21 37.83 -23.94
CA LYS A 163 -4.00 38.60 -24.92
C LYS A 163 -5.29 39.19 -24.36
N LYS A 164 -5.87 38.60 -23.30
CA LYS A 164 -7.07 39.08 -22.60
C LYS A 164 -8.29 39.26 -23.51
N ASN A 165 -8.56 38.26 -24.34
CA ASN A 165 -9.67 38.33 -25.30
C ASN A 165 -10.98 37.83 -24.67
N PRO A 166 -12.01 38.67 -24.47
CA PRO A 166 -13.28 38.27 -23.84
C PRO A 166 -14.09 37.22 -24.64
N ARG A 167 -13.74 36.99 -25.92
CA ARG A 167 -14.35 35.95 -26.76
C ARG A 167 -13.65 34.60 -26.64
N TYR A 168 -12.46 34.57 -26.04
CA TYR A 168 -11.68 33.36 -25.85
C TYR A 168 -12.10 32.72 -24.52
N LYS A 169 -13.14 31.88 -24.58
CA LYS A 169 -13.71 31.21 -23.40
C LYS A 169 -13.26 29.76 -23.26
N SER A 170 -12.94 29.10 -24.37
CA SER A 170 -12.48 27.71 -24.37
C SER A 170 -10.96 27.68 -24.35
N VAL A 171 -10.39 27.16 -23.26
CA VAL A 171 -8.96 26.90 -23.11
C VAL A 171 -8.78 25.39 -23.26
N ARG A 172 -8.24 24.94 -24.40
CA ARG A 172 -7.93 23.53 -24.65
C ARG A 172 -6.43 23.41 -24.86
N PHE A 173 -5.85 22.38 -24.25
CA PHE A 173 -4.43 22.10 -24.45
C PHE A 173 -4.25 21.30 -25.73
N SER A 174 -3.46 21.79 -26.67
CA SER A 174 -3.36 21.32 -28.05
C SER A 174 -2.97 19.84 -28.19
N GLU A 175 -2.30 19.29 -27.18
CA GLU A 175 -1.84 17.90 -27.14
C GLU A 175 -2.84 16.95 -26.46
N THR A 176 -3.91 17.46 -25.82
CA THR A 176 -4.84 16.65 -25.03
C THR A 176 -6.29 17.10 -25.20
N GLN A 177 -7.24 16.33 -24.65
CA GLN A 177 -8.64 16.76 -24.58
C GLN A 177 -8.97 17.50 -23.28
N THR A 178 -7.97 17.65 -22.41
CA THR A 178 -8.05 18.39 -21.15
C THR A 178 -8.19 19.89 -21.41
N GLY A 179 -9.01 20.56 -20.61
CA GLY A 179 -9.24 21.99 -20.78
C GLY A 179 -10.27 22.58 -19.84
N PHE A 180 -10.53 23.87 -20.06
CA PHE A 180 -11.41 24.70 -19.26
C PHE A 180 -12.35 25.51 -20.16
N GLU A 181 -13.62 25.64 -19.75
CA GLU A 181 -14.48 26.70 -20.27
C GLU A 181 -14.58 27.81 -19.21
N ILE A 182 -13.93 28.93 -19.48
CA ILE A 182 -13.80 30.04 -18.54
C ILE A 182 -14.86 31.14 -18.73
N PRO A 183 -15.35 31.70 -17.63
CA PRO A 183 -16.15 32.92 -17.60
C PRO A 183 -15.47 34.11 -18.26
N ARG A 184 -16.28 35.04 -18.79
CA ARG A 184 -15.77 36.25 -19.47
C ARG A 184 -14.86 37.10 -18.57
N ILE A 185 -15.13 37.12 -17.26
CA ILE A 185 -14.35 37.92 -16.30
C ILE A 185 -12.89 37.44 -16.26
N LEU A 186 -12.69 36.12 -16.18
CA LEU A 186 -11.37 35.48 -16.21
C LEU A 186 -10.67 35.65 -17.57
N ALA A 187 -11.43 35.57 -18.67
CA ALA A 187 -10.90 35.76 -20.02
C ALA A 187 -10.31 37.18 -20.26
N THR A 188 -10.68 38.16 -19.42
CA THR A 188 -10.15 39.54 -19.48
C THR A 188 -9.12 39.87 -18.40
N SER A 189 -8.88 38.97 -17.45
CA SER A 189 -7.96 39.18 -16.32
C SER A 189 -6.51 38.77 -16.63
N ASP A 190 -5.57 39.36 -15.90
CA ASP A 190 -4.14 39.00 -15.88
C ASP A 190 -3.90 37.71 -15.09
N ILE A 191 -4.38 36.58 -15.63
CA ILE A 191 -4.34 35.28 -14.95
C ILE A 191 -3.55 34.24 -15.74
N ALA A 192 -3.12 33.21 -15.03
CA ALA A 192 -2.78 31.91 -15.59
C ALA A 192 -3.67 30.82 -14.99
N LEU A 193 -4.04 29.84 -15.80
CA LEU A 193 -4.72 28.62 -15.35
C LEU A 193 -3.69 27.52 -15.25
N ARG A 194 -3.69 26.82 -14.12
CA ARG A 194 -2.86 25.63 -13.90
C ARG A 194 -3.73 24.44 -13.59
N LEU A 195 -3.43 23.32 -14.24
CA LEU A 195 -3.76 21.99 -13.75
C LEU A 195 -2.43 21.24 -13.50
N LEU A 196 -2.15 20.98 -12.23
CA LEU A 196 -1.05 20.10 -11.81
C LEU A 196 -1.66 18.77 -11.36
N HIS A 197 -1.52 17.74 -12.17
CA HIS A 197 -2.00 16.40 -11.88
C HIS A 197 -0.87 15.57 -11.27
N THR A 198 -0.95 15.27 -9.97
CA THR A 198 -0.08 14.27 -9.34
C THR A 198 -0.72 12.90 -9.47
N HIS A 199 0.01 11.94 -10.04
CA HIS A 199 -0.48 10.57 -10.28
C HIS A 199 -0.49 9.71 -9.00
N TYR A 200 -0.22 10.35 -7.86
CA TYR A 200 -0.23 9.79 -6.51
C TYR A 200 -1.06 10.69 -5.60
N ASP A 201 -1.61 10.10 -4.54
CA ASP A 201 -2.35 10.83 -3.52
C ASP A 201 -1.41 11.24 -2.37
N HIS A 202 -1.30 12.56 -2.16
CA HIS A 202 -0.55 13.17 -1.08
C HIS A 202 -1.40 14.12 -0.23
N VAL A 203 -2.69 14.25 -0.55
CA VAL A 203 -3.61 15.16 0.13
C VAL A 203 -4.45 14.39 1.14
N THR A 204 -4.89 13.18 0.78
CA THR A 204 -5.64 12.32 1.70
C THR A 204 -4.79 12.00 2.93
N PRO A 205 -5.30 12.26 4.14
CA PRO A 205 -4.56 11.99 5.37
C PRO A 205 -4.20 10.51 5.48
N LEU A 206 -2.98 10.23 5.95
CA LEU A 206 -2.58 8.87 6.28
C LEU A 206 -3.50 8.34 7.38
N ARG A 207 -4.10 7.16 7.15
CA ARG A 207 -4.96 6.54 8.16
C ARG A 207 -4.14 6.29 9.44
N PRO A 208 -4.69 6.60 10.63
CA PRO A 208 -4.04 6.23 11.88
C PRO A 208 -3.83 4.71 11.89
N ILE A 209 -2.60 4.28 12.12
CA ILE A 209 -2.34 2.87 12.43
C ILE A 209 -2.97 2.63 13.81
N SER A 210 -4.00 1.78 13.88
CA SER A 210 -4.65 1.47 15.16
C SER A 210 -3.63 0.91 16.13
N THR A 211 -3.27 1.68 17.15
CA THR A 211 -2.36 1.27 18.24
C THR A 211 -3.09 0.47 19.33
N SER A 212 -4.13 -0.28 18.97
CA SER A 212 -4.88 -1.16 19.89
C SER A 212 -4.08 -2.39 20.37
N PHE A 213 -2.78 -2.22 20.63
CA PHE A 213 -1.90 -3.14 21.34
C PHE A 213 -1.83 -2.86 22.85
N GLN A 214 -2.60 -1.91 23.39
CA GLN A 214 -2.74 -1.71 24.83
C GLN A 214 -3.63 -2.79 25.44
N GLY A 215 -3.07 -4.00 25.56
CA GLY A 215 -3.73 -5.13 26.20
C GLY A 215 -2.78 -6.13 26.86
N HIS A 216 -1.63 -6.45 26.24
CA HIS A 216 -0.66 -7.39 26.79
C HIS A 216 0.79 -6.97 26.48
N THR A 217 1.32 -6.00 27.22
CA THR A 217 2.77 -5.84 27.36
C THR A 217 3.34 -7.00 28.17
N THR A 218 3.76 -8.06 27.50
CA THR A 218 4.82 -8.92 28.02
C THR A 218 6.13 -8.39 27.44
N ARG A 219 6.93 -7.79 28.32
CA ARG A 219 8.21 -7.15 28.06
C ARG A 219 9.13 -8.06 27.21
N ILE A 220 9.37 -7.70 25.95
CA ILE A 220 10.37 -8.34 25.08
C ILE A 220 11.76 -8.18 25.72
N PRO A 221 12.60 -9.22 25.80
CA PRO A 221 13.98 -9.08 26.25
C PRO A 221 14.81 -8.23 25.29
N GLN A 222 15.54 -7.25 25.84
CA GLN A 222 16.59 -6.50 25.14
C GLN A 222 17.70 -7.46 24.66
N PHE A 223 17.63 -7.94 23.42
CA PHE A 223 18.76 -8.62 22.77
C PHE A 223 19.10 -8.06 21.37
N VAL A 224 18.18 -7.35 20.70
CA VAL A 224 18.46 -6.72 19.39
C VAL A 224 19.31 -5.45 19.52
N LYS A 225 19.35 -4.82 20.70
CA LYS A 225 20.21 -3.64 20.94
C LYS A 225 21.69 -3.99 21.11
N ASP A 226 22.02 -5.24 21.41
CA ASP A 226 23.41 -5.64 21.70
C ASP A 226 24.16 -6.16 20.47
N GLU A 227 23.48 -6.68 19.44
CA GLU A 227 24.14 -7.04 18.17
C GLU A 227 24.53 -5.82 17.34
N VAL A 228 23.73 -4.74 17.33
CA VAL A 228 24.10 -3.50 16.64
C VAL A 228 25.30 -2.82 17.32
N LYS A 229 25.35 -2.85 18.66
CA LYS A 229 26.49 -2.33 19.43
C LYS A 229 27.75 -3.17 19.28
N SER A 230 27.63 -4.49 19.12
CA SER A 230 28.80 -5.36 18.94
C SER A 230 29.45 -5.16 17.57
N VAL A 231 28.64 -4.86 16.54
CA VAL A 231 29.12 -4.54 15.19
C VAL A 231 29.74 -3.12 15.14
N GLU A 232 29.15 -2.12 15.78
CA GLU A 232 29.75 -0.77 15.90
C GLU A 232 31.07 -0.77 16.70
N ALA A 233 31.15 -1.58 17.76
CA ALA A 233 32.36 -1.72 18.57
C ALA A 233 33.47 -2.53 17.87
N ALA A 234 33.11 -3.46 16.97
CA ALA A 234 34.07 -4.23 16.18
C ALA A 234 34.71 -3.38 15.07
N ILE A 235 33.94 -2.48 14.43
CA ILE A 235 34.45 -1.56 13.39
C ILE A 235 35.44 -0.54 13.98
N SER A 236 35.26 -0.17 15.26
CA SER A 236 36.11 0.82 15.94
C SER A 236 37.48 0.28 16.38
N LYS A 237 37.75 -1.03 16.26
CA LYS A 237 38.99 -1.67 16.76
C LYS A 237 39.94 -2.18 15.68
N GLU A 238 39.59 -2.11 14.39
CA GLU A 238 40.47 -2.52 13.29
C GLU A 238 40.85 -1.35 12.37
N LEU A 239 41.54 -0.35 12.93
CA LEU A 239 42.39 0.56 12.16
C LEU A 239 43.68 0.79 12.96
N PRO A 240 44.83 0.21 12.53
CA PRO A 240 46.13 0.65 13.02
C PRO A 240 46.41 2.03 12.43
N GLU A 241 46.47 3.04 13.29
CA GLU A 241 47.14 4.30 13.00
C GLU A 241 48.63 4.01 12.72
N GLU A 242 49.08 4.19 11.48
CA GLU A 242 50.34 4.89 11.19
C GLU A 242 50.58 5.09 9.68
N SER A 243 50.60 6.35 9.27
CA SER A 243 51.59 6.84 8.30
C SER A 243 51.70 8.36 8.40
N LYS A 244 52.46 8.82 9.40
CA LYS A 244 53.15 10.11 9.29
C LYS A 244 54.41 9.88 8.45
N GLN A 245 54.44 10.43 7.24
CA GLN A 245 55.71 10.60 6.52
C GLN A 245 56.56 11.63 7.25
N LEU A 246 57.80 11.24 7.54
CA LEU A 246 58.90 12.09 7.99
C LEU A 246 59.27 13.13 6.93
N GLU A 247 59.51 14.35 7.38
CA GLU A 247 60.67 15.12 6.91
C GLU A 247 61.87 14.83 7.84
N ASN A 248 63.04 14.77 7.20
CA ASN A 248 64.40 14.61 7.69
C ASN A 248 64.69 15.36 9.03
N GLU A 249 65.65 14.99 9.88
CA GLU A 249 67.01 14.51 9.60
C GLU A 249 67.69 14.09 10.93
N SER A 250 68.69 13.21 10.80
CA SER A 250 69.83 12.96 11.70
C SER A 250 69.74 11.91 12.85
N ASN A 251 70.42 10.78 12.58
CA ASN A 251 71.46 10.08 13.37
C ASN A 251 71.23 9.79 14.87
N SER A 252 71.54 8.64 15.45
CA SER A 252 72.17 7.39 15.01
C SER A 252 72.25 6.44 16.23
N VAL A 253 72.02 5.14 16.00
CA VAL A 253 72.78 3.98 16.56
C VAL A 253 72.37 3.31 17.90
N HIS A 254 72.11 2.00 17.72
CA HIS A 254 72.22 0.78 18.55
C HIS A 254 71.27 0.46 19.73
N GLU A 255 70.44 -0.58 19.46
CA GLU A 255 70.33 -1.90 20.12
C GLU A 255 70.50 -1.99 21.65
N GLU A 256 69.52 -2.58 22.35
CA GLU A 256 69.60 -3.93 22.93
C GLU A 256 68.31 -4.31 23.72
N GLU A 257 68.09 -5.60 23.85
CA GLU A 257 66.90 -6.33 24.33
C GLU A 257 66.81 -6.52 25.87
N GLU A 258 65.71 -7.17 26.29
CA GLU A 258 65.43 -7.83 27.59
C GLU A 258 64.95 -6.88 28.73
N THR A 259 64.00 -7.23 29.64
CA THR A 259 63.66 -8.50 30.28
C THR A 259 62.24 -8.45 30.95
N LYS A 260 61.75 -9.63 31.32
CA LYS A 260 60.49 -10.07 31.95
C LYS A 260 60.13 -9.57 33.38
N CYS A 261 58.80 -9.65 33.63
CA CYS A 261 58.03 -10.15 34.81
C CYS A 261 58.19 -9.58 36.24
N GLU A 262 57.03 -9.34 36.88
CA GLU A 262 56.57 -9.77 38.24
C GLU A 262 55.43 -8.81 38.70
N GLU A 263 54.56 -9.05 39.68
CA GLU A 263 53.59 -10.10 40.05
C GLU A 263 52.68 -9.47 41.16
N GLN A 264 51.62 -10.15 41.63
CA GLN A 264 50.79 -9.91 42.84
C GLN A 264 49.54 -9.00 42.69
N GLY A 265 48.36 -9.32 43.24
CA GLY A 265 47.92 -10.38 44.15
C GLY A 265 46.42 -10.24 44.49
N ASP A 266 45.82 -11.32 44.98
CA ASP A 266 44.38 -11.66 45.14
C ASP A 266 43.49 -10.75 46.02
N ILE A 267 42.15 -10.89 45.90
CA ILE A 267 41.20 -11.25 47.00
C ILE A 267 39.75 -11.51 46.48
N GLU A 268 39.29 -12.73 46.76
CA GLU A 268 37.94 -13.29 47.07
C GLU A 268 36.70 -13.06 46.17
N VAL A 269 36.31 -14.17 45.54
CA VAL A 269 35.07 -14.40 44.78
C VAL A 269 33.96 -14.91 45.72
N GLN A 270 32.80 -14.22 45.71
CA GLN A 270 31.55 -14.74 46.25
C GLN A 270 30.65 -15.14 45.07
N THR A 271 30.78 -16.38 44.61
CA THR A 271 29.96 -16.98 43.53
C THR A 271 28.54 -17.20 44.02
N SER A 272 27.61 -16.38 43.55
CA SER A 272 26.20 -16.74 43.46
C SER A 272 25.99 -17.55 42.17
N PHE A 273 25.35 -18.71 42.31
CA PHE A 273 25.03 -19.60 41.20
C PHE A 273 24.10 -18.88 40.22
N VAL A 274 24.61 -18.54 39.02
CA VAL A 274 23.77 -18.31 37.84
C VAL A 274 23.56 -19.67 37.20
N GLN A 275 22.32 -20.13 37.21
CA GLN A 275 21.90 -21.31 36.47
C GLN A 275 21.84 -20.92 34.99
N GLU A 276 22.80 -21.39 34.20
CA GLU A 276 22.78 -21.25 32.73
C GLU A 276 21.55 -21.99 32.19
N GLU A 277 20.54 -21.24 31.75
CA GLU A 277 19.50 -21.78 30.88
C GLU A 277 20.14 -22.11 29.52
N SER A 278 19.95 -23.34 29.05
CA SER A 278 20.53 -23.81 27.78
C SER A 278 20.02 -23.00 26.57
N ASP A 279 20.87 -22.74 25.59
CA ASP A 279 20.51 -21.98 24.36
C ASP A 279 19.29 -22.57 23.60
N ALA A 280 19.08 -23.88 23.70
CA ALA A 280 17.95 -24.57 23.09
C ALA A 280 16.60 -24.20 23.73
N THR A 281 16.56 -24.08 25.06
CA THR A 281 15.33 -23.65 25.77
C THR A 281 14.97 -22.20 25.48
N LYS A 282 15.99 -21.34 25.27
CA LYS A 282 15.79 -19.94 24.88
C LYS A 282 15.20 -19.83 23.47
N CYS A 283 15.74 -20.56 22.50
CA CYS A 283 15.21 -20.58 21.12
C CYS A 283 13.76 -21.06 21.05
N GLU A 284 13.38 -22.05 21.87
CA GLU A 284 12.00 -22.56 21.88
C GLU A 284 11.01 -21.53 22.43
N LEU A 285 11.39 -20.79 23.47
CA LEU A 285 10.57 -19.72 24.04
C LEU A 285 10.41 -18.55 23.05
N GLU A 286 11.47 -18.17 22.36
CA GLU A 286 11.43 -17.12 21.32
C GLU A 286 10.47 -17.50 20.18
N MET A 287 10.52 -18.75 19.72
CA MET A 287 9.61 -19.25 18.68
C MET A 287 8.15 -19.29 19.13
N LYS A 288 7.88 -19.64 20.40
CA LYS A 288 6.52 -19.61 20.97
C LYS A 288 5.97 -18.18 20.99
N LEU A 289 6.76 -17.23 21.49
CA LEU A 289 6.38 -15.81 21.51
C LEU A 289 6.10 -15.29 20.09
N LEU A 290 6.97 -15.62 19.13
CA LEU A 290 6.79 -15.23 17.73
C LEU A 290 5.51 -15.84 17.15
N SER A 291 5.19 -17.09 17.47
CA SER A 291 3.96 -17.76 17.04
C SER A 291 2.69 -17.07 17.54
N GLU A 292 2.63 -16.72 18.83
CA GLU A 292 1.52 -15.96 19.43
C GLU A 292 1.37 -14.58 18.77
N THR A 293 2.50 -13.97 18.43
CA THR A 293 2.52 -12.65 17.83
C THR A 293 2.04 -12.67 16.38
N VAL A 294 2.48 -13.66 15.59
CA VAL A 294 1.99 -13.88 14.22
C VAL A 294 0.49 -14.21 14.21
N LEU A 295 0.02 -15.01 15.17
CA LEU A 295 -1.42 -15.27 15.34
C LEU A 295 -2.21 -13.99 15.58
N SER A 296 -1.73 -13.13 16.47
CA SER A 296 -2.38 -11.85 16.79
C SER A 296 -2.41 -10.91 15.58
N ALA A 297 -1.30 -10.80 14.84
CA ALA A 297 -1.22 -9.99 13.62
C ALA A 297 -2.17 -10.50 12.52
N GLN A 298 -2.26 -11.82 12.34
CA GLN A 298 -3.20 -12.41 11.37
C GLN A 298 -4.67 -12.24 11.77
N LEU A 299 -4.97 -12.25 13.08
CA LEU A 299 -6.33 -12.00 13.57
C LEU A 299 -6.77 -10.56 13.29
N LEU A 300 -5.87 -9.57 13.47
CA LEU A 300 -6.14 -8.16 13.16
C LEU A 300 -6.53 -7.92 11.70
N LEU A 301 -6.04 -8.74 10.75
CA LEU A 301 -6.40 -8.63 9.33
C LEU A 301 -7.88 -8.93 9.04
N ILE A 302 -8.55 -9.67 9.92
CA ILE A 302 -9.93 -10.15 9.72
C ILE A 302 -10.91 -9.65 10.79
N GLU A 303 -10.43 -8.90 11.78
CA GLU A 303 -11.29 -8.25 12.75
C GLU A 303 -12.09 -7.13 12.10
N ASN A 304 -13.39 -7.11 12.40
CA ASN A 304 -14.28 -6.03 11.98
C ASN A 304 -14.25 -4.92 13.03
N ALA A 305 -14.29 -3.68 12.58
CA ALA A 305 -14.53 -2.54 13.45
C ALA A 305 -15.88 -2.68 14.17
N THR A 306 -15.96 -2.24 15.41
CA THR A 306 -17.20 -2.34 16.20
C THR A 306 -18.21 -1.25 15.87
N GLU A 307 -17.72 -0.09 15.42
CA GLU A 307 -18.53 1.10 15.20
C GLU A 307 -18.30 1.63 13.79
N LYS A 308 -19.39 2.09 13.17
CA LYS A 308 -19.31 2.77 11.87
C LYS A 308 -18.72 4.16 12.12
N PRO A 309 -17.78 4.64 11.29
CA PRO A 309 -17.31 6.01 11.39
C PRO A 309 -18.47 7.01 11.29
N THR A 310 -18.46 8.00 12.18
CA THR A 310 -19.44 9.10 12.20
C THR A 310 -18.94 10.28 11.39
N PHE A 311 -19.75 10.73 10.44
CA PHE A 311 -19.46 11.91 9.62
C PHE A 311 -20.34 13.07 10.09
N PHE A 312 -19.81 14.29 10.05
CA PHE A 312 -20.47 15.46 10.63
C PHE A 312 -21.29 16.25 9.62
N GLU A 313 -20.95 16.15 8.33
CA GLU A 313 -21.57 16.92 7.26
C GLU A 313 -22.15 16.03 6.15
N ASP A 314 -23.28 16.44 5.56
CA ASP A 314 -23.97 15.67 4.51
C ASP A 314 -23.13 15.49 3.23
N ASN A 315 -22.15 16.37 2.99
CA ASN A 315 -21.32 16.38 1.78
C ASN A 315 -19.91 15.80 2.00
N GLU A 316 -19.56 15.43 3.24
CA GLU A 316 -18.26 14.84 3.59
C GLU A 316 -18.12 13.44 2.96
N VAL A 317 -17.00 13.21 2.27
CA VAL A 317 -16.74 11.91 1.63
C VAL A 317 -16.28 10.90 2.68
N ASP A 318 -17.09 9.86 2.86
CA ASP A 318 -16.74 8.69 3.67
C ASP A 318 -15.61 7.90 3.00
N LEU A 319 -14.36 8.08 3.43
CA LEU A 319 -13.20 7.34 2.94
C LEU A 319 -13.17 5.85 3.35
N CYS A 320 -14.09 5.40 4.22
CA CYS A 320 -14.31 3.97 4.45
C CYS A 320 -15.23 3.36 3.40
N GLN A 321 -16.12 4.15 2.79
CA GLN A 321 -16.97 3.75 1.66
C GLN A 321 -16.29 4.00 0.31
N PHE A 322 -15.67 5.16 0.12
CA PHE A 322 -15.11 5.60 -1.15
C PHE A 322 -13.59 5.58 -1.14
N THR A 323 -12.99 5.27 -2.29
CA THR A 323 -11.54 5.33 -2.50
C THR A 323 -11.21 6.39 -3.55
N THR A 324 -10.12 7.12 -3.34
CA THR A 324 -9.56 8.04 -4.33
C THR A 324 -8.82 7.25 -5.41
N LEU A 325 -8.95 7.67 -6.67
CA LEU A 325 -8.39 6.97 -7.83
C LEU A 325 -7.82 7.96 -8.85
N GLY A 326 -6.68 7.61 -9.46
CA GLY A 326 -6.00 8.45 -10.45
C GLY A 326 -5.26 9.65 -9.88
N GLY A 327 -5.02 9.69 -8.56
CA GLY A 327 -4.25 10.74 -7.91
C GLY A 327 -5.05 12.03 -7.67
N VAL A 328 -4.36 13.18 -7.68
CA VAL A 328 -4.93 14.47 -7.31
C VAL A 328 -4.69 15.49 -8.42
N TYR A 329 -5.75 16.21 -8.78
CA TYR A 329 -5.75 17.26 -9.78
C TYR A 329 -5.79 18.61 -9.05
N HIS A 330 -4.66 19.32 -9.02
CA HIS A 330 -4.57 20.65 -8.44
C HIS A 330 -4.94 21.69 -9.48
N LEU A 331 -6.16 22.23 -9.36
CA LEU A 331 -6.69 23.27 -10.22
C LEU A 331 -6.46 24.61 -9.55
N ASP A 332 -5.71 25.50 -10.20
CA ASP A 332 -5.44 26.83 -9.67
C ASP A 332 -5.66 27.91 -10.74
N ILE A 333 -6.19 29.04 -10.29
CA ILE A 333 -6.12 30.30 -11.01
C ILE A 333 -5.03 31.10 -10.32
N LEU A 334 -4.05 31.55 -11.10
CA LEU A 334 -2.83 32.18 -10.61
C LEU A 334 -2.78 33.61 -11.14
N GLU A 335 -2.27 34.52 -10.33
CA GLU A 335 -1.93 35.86 -10.83
C GLU A 335 -0.74 35.76 -11.77
N LEU A 336 -0.81 36.40 -12.92
CA LEU A 336 0.29 36.35 -13.87
C LEU A 336 1.50 37.15 -13.33
N PRO A 337 2.65 36.51 -13.08
CA PRO A 337 3.82 37.22 -12.57
C PRO A 337 4.32 38.30 -13.54
N PRO A 338 5.09 39.30 -13.06
CA PRO A 338 5.73 40.27 -13.93
C PRO A 338 6.53 39.57 -15.04
N GLN A 339 6.28 39.98 -16.28
CA GLN A 339 6.89 39.38 -17.47
C GLN A 339 8.24 40.03 -17.80
N TYR A 340 9.15 39.30 -18.43
CA TYR A 340 10.41 39.85 -18.93
C TYR A 340 10.18 41.00 -19.92
N LYS A 341 10.89 42.10 -19.71
CA LYS A 341 10.84 43.28 -20.59
C LYS A 341 12.21 43.54 -21.21
N PRO A 342 12.30 43.73 -22.53
CA PRO A 342 13.55 44.13 -23.17
C PRO A 342 13.86 45.59 -22.79
N MET A 343 15.00 45.81 -22.14
CA MET A 343 15.55 47.12 -21.82
C MET A 343 16.96 47.25 -22.40
N LYS A 344 17.06 47.90 -23.58
CA LYS A 344 18.29 48.02 -24.37
C LYS A 344 18.88 46.64 -24.70
N SER A 345 19.99 46.26 -24.06
CA SER A 345 20.69 44.98 -24.24
C SER A 345 20.44 43.97 -23.11
N TRP A 346 19.53 44.29 -22.17
CA TRP A 346 19.20 43.47 -21.01
C TRP A 346 17.73 43.03 -21.07
N MET A 347 17.44 41.84 -20.57
CA MET A 347 16.09 41.39 -20.23
C MET A 347 15.93 41.50 -18.71
N ILE A 348 14.96 42.29 -18.26
CA ILE A 348 14.74 42.56 -16.83
C ILE A 348 13.34 42.07 -16.45
N VAL A 349 13.23 41.47 -15.26
CA VAL A 349 11.97 41.04 -14.66
C VAL A 349 11.95 41.43 -13.19
N GLU A 350 10.77 41.81 -12.69
CA GLU A 350 10.57 42.07 -11.27
C GLU A 350 10.30 40.75 -10.54
N ILE A 351 10.97 40.53 -9.42
CA ILE A 351 10.81 39.33 -8.59
C ILE A 351 9.99 39.71 -7.36
N LEU A 352 8.78 39.15 -7.27
CA LEU A 352 7.92 39.31 -6.10
C LEU A 352 8.46 38.46 -4.94
N LYS A 353 8.38 38.97 -3.72
CA LYS A 353 8.84 38.25 -2.51
C LYS A 353 7.88 37.14 -2.08
N GLU A 354 6.61 37.27 -2.44
CA GLU A 354 5.51 36.42 -1.99
C GLU A 354 5.38 35.13 -2.82
N GLY A 355 6.18 34.99 -3.89
CA GLY A 355 6.19 33.82 -4.77
C GLY A 355 4.96 33.72 -5.67
N LEU A 356 4.56 32.50 -6.00
CA LEU A 356 3.39 32.22 -6.83
C LEU A 356 2.08 32.59 -6.11
N GLN A 357 1.41 33.65 -6.60
CA GLN A 357 0.16 34.15 -6.02
C GLN A 357 -1.08 33.51 -6.67
N LYS A 358 -2.07 33.17 -5.84
CA LYS A 358 -3.37 32.67 -6.31
C LYS A 358 -4.31 33.83 -6.61
N TYR A 359 -5.05 33.73 -7.71
CA TYR A 359 -6.15 34.61 -8.04
C TYR A 359 -7.45 34.01 -7.51
N ILE A 360 -8.16 34.73 -6.65
CA ILE A 360 -9.36 34.21 -5.99
C ILE A 360 -10.60 34.40 -6.88
N TYR A 361 -11.28 33.29 -7.18
CA TYR A 361 -12.53 33.26 -7.94
C TYR A 361 -13.49 32.22 -7.35
N PRO A 362 -14.73 32.62 -7.00
CA PRO A 362 -15.23 34.00 -6.90
C PRO A 362 -14.48 34.80 -5.81
N PRO A 363 -14.39 36.14 -5.91
CA PRO A 363 -13.74 36.96 -4.88
C PRO A 363 -14.45 36.86 -3.52
N GLU A 364 -13.70 36.93 -2.41
CA GLU A 364 -14.24 36.75 -1.05
C GLU A 364 -15.34 37.77 -0.68
N THR A 365 -15.22 39.01 -1.17
CA THR A 365 -16.23 40.06 -0.98
C THR A 365 -17.18 40.13 -2.18
N THR A 366 -18.31 39.43 -2.09
CA THR A 366 -19.38 39.43 -3.12
C THR A 366 -20.56 40.37 -2.79
N GLU A 367 -20.53 41.07 -1.66
CA GLU A 367 -21.65 41.87 -1.11
C GLU A 367 -22.17 42.97 -2.06
N ASP A 368 -21.36 43.44 -3.02
CA ASP A 368 -21.72 44.52 -3.95
C ASP A 368 -22.32 44.04 -5.30
N VAL A 369 -22.53 42.74 -5.51
CA VAL A 369 -22.94 42.20 -6.82
C VAL A 369 -24.36 41.65 -6.79
N GLU A 370 -25.35 42.52 -7.04
CA GLU A 370 -26.80 42.19 -7.07
C GLU A 370 -27.25 41.29 -8.24
N THR A 371 -26.33 40.66 -8.98
CA THR A 371 -26.65 39.91 -10.21
C THR A 371 -26.64 38.41 -9.95
N GLU A 372 -27.76 37.71 -10.18
CA GLU A 372 -27.77 36.24 -10.25
C GLU A 372 -26.70 35.76 -11.25
N ASN A 373 -25.84 34.82 -10.85
CA ASN A 373 -24.73 34.27 -11.64
C ASN A 373 -23.62 35.25 -12.06
N ALA A 374 -23.31 36.25 -11.23
CA ALA A 374 -22.17 37.14 -11.48
C ALA A 374 -20.82 36.39 -11.66
N PHE A 375 -20.67 35.28 -10.96
CA PHE A 375 -19.49 34.41 -11.00
C PHE A 375 -19.93 32.99 -11.38
N PRO A 376 -20.11 32.69 -12.68
CA PRO A 376 -20.52 31.37 -13.10
C PRO A 376 -19.42 30.32 -12.84
N PRO A 377 -19.78 29.06 -12.55
CA PRO A 377 -18.83 27.96 -12.41
C PRO A 377 -17.94 27.80 -13.65
N ILE A 378 -16.75 27.24 -13.44
CA ILE A 378 -15.81 26.93 -14.52
C ILE A 378 -16.00 25.46 -14.89
N GLU A 379 -16.21 25.19 -16.17
CA GLU A 379 -16.26 23.81 -16.66
C GLU A 379 -14.84 23.29 -16.83
N VAL A 380 -14.58 22.10 -16.34
CA VAL A 380 -13.30 21.39 -16.41
C VAL A 380 -13.54 20.09 -17.18
N THR A 381 -12.68 19.81 -18.14
CA THR A 381 -12.61 18.51 -18.82
C THR A 381 -11.26 17.88 -18.52
N LEU A 382 -11.26 16.65 -18.01
CA LEU A 382 -10.05 15.90 -17.64
C LEU A 382 -10.01 14.55 -18.36
N GLU A 383 -8.81 14.17 -18.78
CA GLU A 383 -8.50 12.82 -19.23
C GLU A 383 -8.12 11.92 -18.04
N VAL A 384 -8.80 10.78 -17.92
CA VAL A 384 -8.58 9.80 -16.86
C VAL A 384 -7.43 8.88 -17.25
N GLN A 385 -6.43 8.75 -16.38
CA GLN A 385 -5.20 7.97 -16.61
C GLN A 385 -5.46 6.53 -17.03
N GLU A 386 -4.63 6.01 -17.96
CA GLU A 386 -4.88 4.72 -18.61
C GLU A 386 -4.99 3.52 -17.65
N ASN A 387 -4.17 3.51 -16.60
CA ASN A 387 -4.04 2.45 -15.60
C ASN A 387 -5.19 2.38 -14.58
N VAL A 388 -6.04 3.40 -14.50
CA VAL A 388 -7.15 3.46 -13.54
C VAL A 388 -8.41 2.87 -14.16
N ILE A 389 -9.10 2.02 -13.41
CA ILE A 389 -10.34 1.39 -13.84
C ILE A 389 -11.47 1.86 -12.96
N PHE A 390 -12.48 2.45 -13.61
CA PHE A 390 -13.77 2.74 -12.99
C PHE A 390 -14.81 1.72 -13.46
N PHE A 391 -15.51 1.10 -12.52
CA PHE A 391 -16.58 0.11 -12.74
C PHE A 391 -17.97 0.73 -12.85
N GLU A 392 -18.12 1.90 -12.24
CA GLU A 392 -19.29 2.76 -12.30
C GLU A 392 -18.83 4.16 -12.72
N ASP A 393 -19.76 5.06 -13.01
CA ASP A 393 -19.39 6.44 -13.34
C ASP A 393 -18.67 7.08 -12.13
N PRO A 394 -17.45 7.63 -12.31
CA PRO A 394 -16.68 8.23 -11.24
C PRO A 394 -17.39 9.46 -10.68
N MET A 395 -17.32 9.62 -9.36
CA MET A 395 -17.70 10.86 -8.70
C MET A 395 -16.48 11.79 -8.58
N VAL A 396 -16.73 13.09 -8.52
CA VAL A 396 -15.68 14.09 -8.30
C VAL A 396 -15.79 14.59 -6.88
N ALA A 397 -14.66 14.70 -6.19
CA ALA A 397 -14.58 15.29 -4.86
C ALA A 397 -13.56 16.42 -4.84
N ARG A 398 -13.88 17.50 -4.12
CA ARG A 398 -12.99 18.63 -3.86
C ARG A 398 -12.42 18.56 -2.47
N TRP A 399 -11.18 19.00 -2.29
CA TRP A 399 -10.54 19.06 -0.99
C TRP A 399 -11.03 20.28 -0.21
N ASP A 400 -11.48 20.08 1.02
CA ASP A 400 -11.68 21.14 1.99
C ASP A 400 -10.41 21.35 2.82
N ALA A 401 -9.79 22.52 2.67
CA ALA A 401 -8.57 22.85 3.38
C ALA A 401 -8.80 23.14 4.87
N GLU A 402 -10.00 23.60 5.27
CA GLU A 402 -10.31 23.92 6.65
C GLU A 402 -10.59 22.66 7.47
N GLY A 403 -11.51 21.81 6.99
CA GLY A 403 -11.85 20.52 7.59
C GLY A 403 -10.81 19.42 7.36
N LYS A 404 -9.93 19.57 6.36
CA LYS A 404 -8.95 18.55 5.93
C LYS A 404 -9.59 17.22 5.54
N HIS A 405 -10.65 17.28 4.75
CA HIS A 405 -11.34 16.12 4.18
C HIS A 405 -11.85 16.41 2.78
N TRP A 406 -12.26 15.36 2.07
CA TRP A 406 -12.88 15.48 0.75
C TRP A 406 -14.38 15.80 0.91
N GLN A 407 -14.91 16.64 0.02
CA GLN A 407 -16.33 17.02 -0.06
C GLN A 407 -16.85 16.92 -1.50
N THR A 408 -18.17 16.80 -1.66
CA THR A 408 -18.84 16.67 -2.96
C THR A 408 -19.67 17.90 -3.39
N ASP A 409 -19.66 18.96 -2.58
CA ASP A 409 -20.37 20.22 -2.86
C ASP A 409 -19.58 21.15 -3.78
N GLY A 410 -20.24 22.18 -4.32
CA GLY A 410 -19.64 23.11 -5.28
C GLY A 410 -19.28 22.46 -6.63
N ILE A 411 -19.76 21.23 -6.88
CA ILE A 411 -19.54 20.44 -8.09
C ILE A 411 -20.90 20.18 -8.75
N SER A 412 -20.99 20.41 -10.06
CA SER A 412 -22.22 20.13 -10.82
C SER A 412 -21.92 19.65 -12.25
N ASN A 413 -22.95 19.22 -12.96
CA ASN A 413 -22.86 18.80 -14.37
C ASN A 413 -21.80 17.71 -14.65
N VAL A 414 -21.62 16.77 -13.72
CA VAL A 414 -20.67 15.66 -13.88
C VAL A 414 -21.15 14.73 -14.99
N SER A 415 -20.30 14.49 -15.98
CA SER A 415 -20.54 13.58 -17.09
C SER A 415 -19.26 12.83 -17.41
N TYR A 416 -19.32 11.50 -17.40
CA TYR A 416 -18.20 10.65 -17.77
C TYR A 416 -18.47 9.92 -19.08
N LYS A 417 -17.52 10.02 -20.01
CA LYS A 417 -17.50 9.26 -21.25
C LYS A 417 -16.45 8.17 -21.16
N SER A 418 -16.86 6.97 -20.77
CA SER A 418 -15.96 5.85 -20.52
C SER A 418 -15.12 5.43 -21.74
N GLU A 419 -15.69 5.48 -22.96
CA GLU A 419 -14.96 5.14 -24.20
C GLU A 419 -13.83 6.13 -24.52
N GLU A 420 -14.04 7.41 -24.22
CA GLU A 420 -13.05 8.48 -24.44
C GLU A 420 -12.15 8.70 -23.22
N ARG A 421 -12.47 8.09 -22.06
CA ARG A 421 -11.85 8.34 -20.75
C ARG A 421 -11.89 9.80 -20.33
N LEU A 422 -12.95 10.51 -20.69
CA LEU A 422 -13.10 11.94 -20.40
C LEU A 422 -14.19 12.17 -19.38
N ILE A 423 -13.85 12.91 -18.34
CA ILE A 423 -14.80 13.41 -17.36
C ILE A 423 -14.91 14.92 -17.51
N THR A 424 -16.14 15.41 -17.59
CA THR A 424 -16.47 16.84 -17.63
C THR A 424 -17.34 17.18 -16.44
N PHE A 425 -17.04 18.28 -15.76
CA PHE A 425 -17.79 18.77 -14.60
C PHE A 425 -17.60 20.28 -14.43
N SER A 426 -18.49 20.91 -13.67
CA SER A 426 -18.45 22.35 -13.35
C SER A 426 -18.05 22.55 -11.88
N LEU A 427 -17.08 23.44 -11.64
CA LEU A 427 -16.62 23.82 -10.29
C LEU A 427 -16.97 25.27 -9.97
N GLU A 428 -17.51 25.50 -8.78
CA GLU A 428 -17.73 26.85 -8.23
C GLU A 428 -16.41 27.52 -7.84
N THR A 429 -15.53 26.77 -7.19
CA THR A 429 -14.22 27.24 -6.72
C THR A 429 -13.13 26.26 -7.13
N PHE A 430 -11.99 26.77 -7.59
CA PHE A 430 -10.82 25.97 -7.94
C PHE A 430 -10.03 25.54 -6.70
N GLY A 431 -9.51 24.32 -6.73
CA GLY A 431 -8.70 23.73 -5.68
C GLY A 431 -8.29 22.30 -6.04
N PRO A 432 -7.70 21.55 -5.09
CA PRO A 432 -7.42 20.13 -5.30
C PRO A 432 -8.73 19.36 -5.47
N ILE A 433 -8.82 18.55 -6.52
CA ILE A 433 -9.91 17.61 -6.76
C ILE A 433 -9.35 16.22 -6.99
N THR A 434 -10.17 15.20 -6.74
CA THR A 434 -9.86 13.80 -7.05
C THR A 434 -11.11 13.10 -7.59
N LEU A 435 -10.89 11.95 -8.22
CA LEU A 435 -11.95 11.07 -8.66
C LEU A 435 -12.13 9.96 -7.63
N ILE A 436 -13.37 9.66 -7.30
CA ILE A 436 -13.70 8.64 -6.31
C ILE A 436 -14.66 7.60 -6.87
N GLN A 437 -14.58 6.40 -6.30
CA GLN A 437 -15.51 5.31 -6.55
C GLN A 437 -15.79 4.56 -5.24
N ASP A 438 -16.93 3.87 -5.18
CA ASP A 438 -17.19 2.91 -4.13
C ASP A 438 -16.04 1.87 -4.03
N THR A 439 -15.48 1.77 -2.82
CA THR A 439 -14.36 0.87 -2.46
C THR A 439 -14.77 -0.59 -2.59
N HIS A 440 -16.06 -0.87 -2.51
CA HIS A 440 -16.66 -2.18 -2.42
C HIS A 440 -17.38 -2.62 -3.69
N VAL A 441 -17.23 -1.91 -4.81
CA VAL A 441 -17.89 -2.23 -6.09
C VAL A 441 -17.67 -3.68 -6.57
N ASN A 442 -16.56 -4.29 -6.15
CA ASN A 442 -16.17 -5.67 -6.47
C ASN A 442 -16.54 -6.68 -5.37
N MET A 443 -17.36 -6.28 -4.39
CA MET A 443 -17.81 -7.08 -3.27
C MET A 443 -19.35 -6.99 -3.16
N PRO A 444 -20.05 -8.07 -2.78
CA PRO A 444 -19.54 -9.39 -2.46
C PRO A 444 -19.06 -10.16 -3.70
N PHE A 445 -18.22 -11.17 -3.49
CA PHE A 445 -17.71 -12.04 -4.56
C PHE A 445 -18.79 -13.04 -4.98
N GLN A 446 -18.88 -13.31 -6.28
CA GLN A 446 -19.81 -14.30 -6.83
C GLN A 446 -19.27 -15.72 -6.69
N SER A 447 -17.96 -15.90 -6.86
CA SER A 447 -17.27 -17.17 -6.62
C SER A 447 -15.77 -16.97 -6.51
N TRP A 448 -15.07 -17.98 -6.03
CA TRP A 448 -13.62 -18.01 -5.98
C TRP A 448 -13.10 -19.44 -6.08
N GLU A 449 -11.87 -19.58 -6.55
CA GLU A 449 -11.15 -20.85 -6.65
C GLU A 449 -9.66 -20.63 -6.36
N LEU A 450 -9.11 -21.45 -5.47
CA LEU A 450 -7.68 -21.54 -5.20
C LEU A 450 -7.18 -22.88 -5.73
N ARG A 451 -6.30 -22.88 -6.74
CA ARG A 451 -5.79 -24.11 -7.38
C ARG A 451 -4.26 -24.17 -7.36
N PRO A 452 -3.64 -25.33 -7.07
CA PRO A 452 -2.21 -25.47 -7.21
C PRO A 452 -1.78 -25.41 -8.68
N LEU A 453 -0.63 -24.78 -8.90
CA LEU A 453 0.13 -24.79 -10.15
C LEU A 453 1.47 -25.52 -10.00
N GLY A 454 1.80 -25.94 -8.79
CA GLY A 454 3.07 -26.54 -8.41
C GLY A 454 3.20 -26.57 -6.90
N VAL A 455 4.32 -27.08 -6.39
CA VAL A 455 4.53 -27.25 -4.92
C VAL A 455 4.47 -25.91 -4.18
N ASN A 456 5.11 -24.87 -4.72
CA ASN A 456 5.18 -23.54 -4.11
C ASN A 456 4.53 -22.47 -5.00
N LYS A 457 3.47 -22.85 -5.72
CA LYS A 457 2.79 -21.96 -6.66
C LYS A 457 1.30 -22.29 -6.74
N VAL A 458 0.44 -21.29 -6.56
CA VAL A 458 -1.02 -21.41 -6.73
C VAL A 458 -1.56 -20.30 -7.62
N LEU A 459 -2.74 -20.54 -8.18
CA LEU A 459 -3.58 -19.51 -8.77
C LEU A 459 -4.82 -19.32 -7.89
N LEU A 460 -5.02 -18.10 -7.40
CA LEU A 460 -6.26 -17.64 -6.81
C LEU A 460 -7.07 -16.92 -7.89
N THR A 461 -8.29 -17.38 -8.15
CA THR A 461 -9.26 -16.73 -9.04
C THR A 461 -10.41 -16.21 -8.20
N VAL A 462 -10.71 -14.92 -8.30
CA VAL A 462 -11.84 -14.28 -7.63
C VAL A 462 -12.74 -13.68 -8.70
N THR A 463 -14.01 -14.10 -8.70
CA THR A 463 -15.02 -13.61 -9.63
C THR A 463 -16.00 -12.72 -8.88
N THR A 464 -16.14 -11.49 -9.37
CA THR A 464 -17.03 -10.45 -8.84
C THR A 464 -18.11 -10.16 -9.88
N VAL A 465 -18.99 -9.20 -9.60
CA VAL A 465 -20.03 -8.77 -10.56
C VAL A 465 -19.44 -8.21 -11.85
N PHE A 466 -18.33 -7.47 -11.77
CA PHE A 466 -17.75 -6.77 -12.91
C PHE A 466 -16.51 -7.47 -13.48
N THR A 467 -15.80 -8.24 -12.64
CA THR A 467 -14.45 -8.71 -12.97
C THR A 467 -14.17 -10.15 -12.56
N GLU A 468 -13.26 -10.78 -13.30
CA GLU A 468 -12.55 -11.99 -12.85
C GLU A 468 -11.06 -11.62 -12.71
N VAL A 469 -10.54 -11.71 -11.49
CA VAL A 469 -9.15 -11.42 -11.15
C VAL A 469 -8.42 -12.71 -10.88
N GLN A 470 -7.33 -12.95 -11.62
CA GLN A 470 -6.47 -14.11 -11.44
C GLN A 470 -5.11 -13.71 -10.87
N ILE A 471 -4.77 -14.22 -9.69
CA ILE A 471 -3.57 -13.89 -8.93
C ILE A 471 -2.72 -15.15 -8.79
N GLN A 472 -1.48 -15.10 -9.28
CA GLN A 472 -0.49 -16.14 -8.99
C GLN A 472 0.24 -15.79 -7.70
N ILE A 473 0.30 -16.75 -6.78
CA ILE A 473 1.08 -16.65 -5.54
C ILE A 473 2.19 -17.68 -5.66
N LYS A 474 3.44 -17.24 -5.53
CA LYS A 474 4.63 -18.08 -5.62
C LYS A 474 5.63 -17.65 -4.56
N GLU A 475 6.05 -18.58 -3.71
CA GLU A 475 6.98 -18.28 -2.61
C GLU A 475 6.46 -17.08 -1.78
N ASP A 476 7.24 -16.03 -1.61
CA ASP A 476 6.88 -14.80 -0.90
C ASP A 476 6.31 -13.69 -1.80
N LEU A 477 5.91 -14.01 -3.04
CA LEU A 477 5.50 -13.03 -4.04
C LEU A 477 4.11 -13.32 -4.63
N CYS A 478 3.45 -12.25 -5.03
CA CYS A 478 2.18 -12.24 -5.75
C CYS A 478 2.35 -11.56 -7.11
N MET A 479 1.57 -12.00 -8.09
CA MET A 479 1.55 -11.43 -9.44
C MET A 479 0.13 -11.48 -9.99
N LEU A 480 -0.29 -10.40 -10.63
CA LEU A 480 -1.51 -10.37 -11.41
C LEU A 480 -1.29 -11.16 -12.71
N ALA A 481 -2.00 -12.27 -12.86
CA ALA A 481 -1.84 -13.16 -14.01
C ALA A 481 -2.76 -12.78 -15.17
N SER A 482 -4.01 -12.41 -14.87
CA SER A 482 -4.91 -11.82 -15.86
C SER A 482 -6.10 -11.15 -15.19
N ILE A 483 -6.71 -10.19 -15.90
CA ILE A 483 -8.01 -9.62 -15.56
C ILE A 483 -8.97 -9.82 -16.73
N LYS A 484 -10.21 -10.18 -16.42
CA LYS A 484 -11.33 -10.06 -17.36
C LYS A 484 -12.32 -9.03 -16.83
N LEU A 485 -12.66 -8.06 -17.66
CA LEU A 485 -13.71 -7.08 -17.40
C LEU A 485 -14.91 -7.45 -18.26
N SER A 486 -16.06 -7.76 -17.65
CA SER A 486 -17.28 -8.18 -18.39
C SER A 486 -16.98 -9.24 -19.47
N ASP A 487 -16.27 -10.31 -19.07
CA ASP A 487 -15.79 -11.43 -19.91
C ASP A 487 -14.80 -11.10 -21.03
N LYS A 488 -14.34 -9.85 -21.15
CA LYS A 488 -13.29 -9.46 -22.08
C LYS A 488 -11.95 -9.36 -21.36
N LYS A 489 -10.90 -9.94 -21.96
CA LYS A 489 -9.55 -9.80 -21.44
C LYS A 489 -9.16 -8.32 -21.47
N HIS A 490 -8.71 -7.80 -20.33
CA HIS A 490 -8.22 -6.44 -20.19
C HIS A 490 -6.72 -6.49 -19.88
N SER A 491 -5.93 -5.68 -20.57
CA SER A 491 -4.49 -5.59 -20.34
C SER A 491 -4.23 -4.54 -19.27
N SER A 492 -3.63 -4.94 -18.15
CA SER A 492 -3.20 -4.00 -17.10
C SER A 492 -1.67 -3.89 -17.08
N THR A 493 -1.16 -2.70 -16.78
CA THR A 493 0.27 -2.42 -16.55
C THR A 493 0.86 -3.19 -15.36
N LEU A 494 -0.01 -3.79 -14.53
CA LEU A 494 0.38 -4.66 -13.41
C LEU A 494 0.58 -6.11 -13.81
N GLU A 495 0.06 -6.56 -14.97
CA GLU A 495 0.16 -7.96 -15.38
C GLU A 495 1.64 -8.36 -15.53
N GLY A 496 2.00 -9.52 -14.97
CA GLY A 496 3.35 -10.07 -15.09
C GLY A 496 4.38 -9.53 -14.08
N LYS A 497 4.05 -8.55 -13.24
CA LYS A 497 4.96 -8.00 -12.22
C LYS A 497 4.84 -8.76 -10.89
N TRP A 498 5.95 -9.31 -10.41
CA TRP A 498 6.02 -9.95 -9.09
C TRP A 498 6.29 -8.93 -7.99
N MET A 499 5.50 -8.97 -6.92
CA MET A 499 5.55 -8.03 -5.80
C MET A 499 5.34 -8.77 -4.47
N THR A 500 5.76 -8.19 -3.35
CA THR A 500 5.36 -8.70 -2.02
C THR A 500 3.84 -8.63 -1.87
N PRO A 501 3.18 -9.46 -1.03
CA PRO A 501 1.72 -9.44 -0.89
C PRO A 501 1.16 -8.06 -0.54
N ILE A 502 1.85 -7.29 0.32
CA ILE A 502 1.43 -5.94 0.71
C ILE A 502 1.56 -4.99 -0.49
N SER A 503 2.74 -4.94 -1.12
CA SER A 503 2.95 -4.09 -2.32
C SER A 503 1.95 -4.43 -3.44
N PHE A 504 1.65 -5.72 -3.64
CA PHE A 504 0.66 -6.19 -4.59
C PHE A 504 -0.75 -5.68 -4.28
N ILE A 505 -1.19 -5.75 -3.02
CA ILE A 505 -2.50 -5.25 -2.58
C ILE A 505 -2.61 -3.74 -2.84
N PHE A 506 -1.58 -2.97 -2.50
CA PHE A 506 -1.55 -1.52 -2.72
C PHE A 506 -1.63 -1.17 -4.20
N ALA A 507 -0.76 -1.77 -5.02
CA ALA A 507 -0.75 -1.54 -6.46
C ALA A 507 -2.10 -1.89 -7.10
N LEU A 508 -2.73 -3.00 -6.69
CA LEU A 508 -4.03 -3.40 -7.23
C LEU A 508 -5.14 -2.40 -6.84
N LYS A 509 -5.14 -1.93 -5.59
CA LYS A 509 -6.09 -0.90 -5.12
C LYS A 509 -5.94 0.43 -5.86
N GLU A 510 -4.72 0.88 -6.12
CA GLU A 510 -4.46 2.14 -6.84
C GLU A 510 -4.98 2.14 -8.29
N THR A 511 -5.12 0.96 -8.89
CA THR A 511 -5.75 0.81 -10.22
C THR A 511 -7.29 0.75 -10.19
N GLY A 512 -7.91 0.84 -9.01
CA GLY A 512 -9.37 0.69 -8.83
C GLY A 512 -9.83 -0.76 -8.64
N LEU A 513 -8.94 -1.73 -8.77
CA LEU A 513 -9.22 -3.16 -8.59
C LEU A 513 -9.15 -3.57 -7.12
N ASN A 514 -10.11 -3.11 -6.32
CA ASN A 514 -10.16 -3.51 -4.92
C ASN A 514 -10.97 -4.78 -4.67
N ILE A 515 -10.30 -5.85 -4.24
CA ILE A 515 -10.92 -7.10 -3.74
C ILE A 515 -10.55 -7.38 -2.27
N PHE A 516 -10.01 -6.38 -1.56
CA PHE A 516 -9.46 -6.55 -0.21
C PHE A 516 -10.26 -5.73 0.80
N PRO A 517 -11.25 -6.34 1.48
CA PRO A 517 -12.06 -5.63 2.46
C PRO A 517 -11.20 -5.10 3.61
N SER A 518 -11.52 -3.88 4.06
CA SER A 518 -11.05 -3.30 5.32
C SER A 518 -11.92 -3.74 6.51
N GLY A 519 -11.46 -3.49 7.74
CA GLY A 519 -12.26 -3.75 8.96
C GLY A 519 -13.62 -3.05 9.02
N HIS A 520 -13.82 -1.96 8.25
CA HIS A 520 -15.10 -1.24 8.17
C HIS A 520 -16.00 -1.70 7.02
N SER A 521 -15.52 -2.59 6.14
CA SER A 521 -16.21 -2.94 4.89
C SER A 521 -17.58 -3.61 5.11
N HIS A 522 -17.74 -4.30 6.23
CA HIS A 522 -18.98 -4.94 6.63
C HIS A 522 -20.15 -3.96 6.90
N PHE A 523 -19.87 -2.65 7.03
CA PHE A 523 -20.92 -1.62 7.15
C PHE A 523 -21.52 -1.21 5.81
N TYR A 524 -20.83 -1.48 4.70
CA TYR A 524 -21.18 -1.01 3.36
C TYR A 524 -21.61 -2.16 2.43
N VAL A 525 -21.17 -3.38 2.72
CA VAL A 525 -21.46 -4.58 1.94
C VAL A 525 -22.22 -5.59 2.77
N ILE A 526 -23.20 -6.25 2.15
CA ILE A 526 -23.85 -7.42 2.75
C ILE A 526 -22.86 -8.58 2.76
N ILE A 527 -22.50 -9.05 3.95
CA ILE A 527 -21.57 -10.15 4.15
C ILE A 527 -22.22 -11.35 4.83
N ASN A 528 -21.64 -12.51 4.58
CA ASN A 528 -21.91 -13.73 5.33
C ASN A 528 -20.92 -13.84 6.50
N TYR A 529 -21.09 -12.99 7.50
CA TYR A 529 -20.15 -12.86 8.61
C TYR A 529 -19.78 -14.21 9.24
N LYS A 530 -18.48 -14.51 9.27
CA LYS A 530 -17.92 -15.66 9.98
C LYS A 530 -17.16 -15.21 11.22
N ASP A 531 -17.16 -16.06 12.24
CA ASP A 531 -16.36 -15.86 13.44
C ASP A 531 -14.86 -15.77 13.04
N PRO A 532 -14.15 -14.70 13.42
CA PRO A 532 -12.76 -14.48 13.00
C PRO A 532 -11.83 -15.64 13.33
N LEU A 533 -11.98 -16.28 14.49
CA LEU A 533 -11.12 -17.42 14.86
C LEU A 533 -11.41 -18.66 14.01
N VAL A 534 -12.67 -18.89 13.62
CA VAL A 534 -13.02 -19.98 12.71
C VAL A 534 -12.46 -19.71 11.31
N GLU A 535 -12.61 -18.48 10.82
CA GLU A 535 -12.12 -18.02 9.52
C GLU A 535 -10.59 -18.12 9.44
N LEU A 536 -9.86 -17.61 10.44
CA LEU A 536 -8.39 -17.71 10.54
C LEU A 536 -7.89 -19.15 10.51
N LYS A 537 -8.47 -20.01 11.37
CA LYS A 537 -8.09 -21.43 11.42
C LYS A 537 -8.40 -22.17 10.13
N ALA A 538 -9.46 -21.78 9.43
CA ALA A 538 -9.76 -22.34 8.11
C ALA A 538 -8.65 -21.94 7.12
N TYR A 539 -8.35 -20.64 6.99
CA TYR A 539 -7.35 -20.17 6.02
C TYR A 539 -5.95 -20.72 6.26
N ARG A 540 -5.49 -20.82 7.51
CA ARG A 540 -4.20 -21.46 7.83
C ARG A 540 -4.12 -22.88 7.28
N GLN A 541 -5.18 -23.66 7.49
CA GLN A 541 -5.25 -25.04 7.04
C GLN A 541 -5.45 -25.17 5.53
N LEU A 542 -6.21 -24.27 4.89
CA LEU A 542 -6.31 -24.21 3.43
C LEU A 542 -4.94 -23.91 2.81
N ALA A 543 -4.18 -22.98 3.40
CA ALA A 543 -2.84 -22.64 2.96
C ALA A 543 -1.86 -23.83 3.07
N LEU A 544 -1.88 -24.56 4.20
CA LEU A 544 -1.09 -25.78 4.40
C LEU A 544 -1.35 -26.84 3.32
N LEU A 545 -2.59 -26.95 2.85
CA LEU A 545 -3.01 -27.95 1.87
C LEU A 545 -2.89 -27.48 0.40
N SER A 546 -2.62 -26.19 0.18
CA SER A 546 -2.77 -25.52 -1.12
C SER A 546 -1.81 -25.99 -2.22
N SER A 547 -0.75 -26.73 -1.87
CA SER A 547 0.22 -27.29 -2.82
C SER A 547 -0.26 -28.55 -3.55
N ALA A 548 -1.31 -29.21 -3.04
CA ALA A 548 -1.86 -30.45 -3.60
C ALA A 548 -3.39 -30.47 -3.70
N PHE A 549 -4.08 -29.54 -3.05
CA PHE A 549 -5.54 -29.46 -3.06
C PHE A 549 -6.00 -28.12 -3.63
N ALA A 550 -7.03 -28.21 -4.45
CA ALA A 550 -7.78 -27.05 -4.91
C ALA A 550 -9.02 -26.86 -4.04
N PHE A 551 -9.34 -25.59 -3.78
CA PHE A 551 -10.45 -25.15 -2.95
C PHE A 551 -11.34 -24.20 -3.72
N GLY A 552 -12.64 -24.16 -3.39
CA GLY A 552 -13.55 -23.23 -4.05
C GLY A 552 -14.77 -22.86 -3.24
N TRP A 553 -15.40 -21.76 -3.68
CA TRP A 553 -16.63 -21.20 -3.14
C TRP A 553 -17.79 -22.19 -3.14
N SER A 554 -18.48 -22.40 -2.01
CA SER A 554 -19.70 -23.21 -1.94
C SER A 554 -20.94 -22.35 -1.67
N LYS A 555 -22.03 -22.59 -2.40
CA LYS A 555 -23.31 -21.89 -2.20
C LYS A 555 -23.87 -22.10 -0.79
N TRP A 556 -23.51 -23.21 -0.15
CA TRP A 556 -23.97 -23.57 1.19
C TRP A 556 -23.30 -22.77 2.29
N ASN A 557 -22.16 -22.12 2.02
CA ASN A 557 -21.48 -21.28 2.99
C ASN A 557 -22.39 -20.13 3.47
N ALA A 558 -23.20 -19.56 2.57
CA ALA A 558 -24.19 -18.51 2.84
C ALA A 558 -25.33 -18.95 3.77
N VAL A 559 -25.67 -20.23 3.77
CA VAL A 559 -26.76 -20.80 4.60
C VAL A 559 -26.24 -21.21 5.98
N CYS A 560 -24.93 -21.44 6.11
CA CYS A 560 -24.33 -21.93 7.33
C CYS A 560 -24.14 -20.81 8.36
N THR A 561 -24.25 -21.15 9.66
CA THR A 561 -24.07 -20.19 10.76
C THR A 561 -22.69 -19.52 10.73
N SER A 562 -22.55 -18.35 11.37
CA SER A 562 -21.27 -17.64 11.47
C SER A 562 -20.12 -18.45 12.10
N LYS A 563 -20.43 -19.45 12.92
CA LYS A 563 -19.45 -20.33 13.58
C LYS A 563 -18.94 -21.48 12.71
N LYS A 564 -19.36 -21.55 11.45
CA LYS A 564 -19.06 -22.63 10.54
C LYS A 564 -18.76 -22.09 9.15
N VAL A 565 -17.82 -22.75 8.48
CA VAL A 565 -17.46 -22.46 7.09
C VAL A 565 -17.62 -23.71 6.25
N ILE A 566 -18.03 -23.52 4.99
CA ILE A 566 -18.16 -24.61 4.03
C ILE A 566 -17.33 -24.28 2.80
N VAL A 567 -16.48 -25.23 2.40
CA VAL A 567 -15.62 -25.10 1.23
C VAL A 567 -15.72 -26.33 0.36
N LYS A 568 -15.60 -26.13 -0.95
CA LYS A 568 -15.33 -27.23 -1.87
C LYS A 568 -13.85 -27.57 -1.81
N VAL A 569 -13.53 -28.86 -1.92
CA VAL A 569 -12.17 -29.39 -2.02
C VAL A 569 -12.08 -30.50 -3.06
N TYR A 570 -10.97 -30.56 -3.80
CA TYR A 570 -10.56 -31.74 -4.55
C TYR A 570 -9.04 -31.83 -4.64
N GLU A 571 -8.52 -33.04 -4.80
CA GLU A 571 -7.08 -33.27 -5.00
C GLU A 571 -6.66 -32.88 -6.42
N HIS A 572 -5.65 -32.02 -6.54
CA HIS A 572 -5.14 -31.51 -7.82
C HIS A 572 -3.62 -31.62 -7.88
N LEU A 573 -3.13 -32.57 -8.67
CA LEU A 573 -1.71 -32.88 -8.77
C LEU A 573 -1.06 -32.37 -10.08
N THR A 574 -1.86 -31.97 -11.06
CA THR A 574 -1.42 -31.47 -12.36
C THR A 574 -1.45 -29.94 -12.42
N GLU A 575 -0.72 -29.32 -13.35
CA GLU A 575 -0.82 -27.88 -13.57
C GLU A 575 -2.06 -27.48 -14.40
N GLU A 576 -2.49 -28.40 -15.27
CA GLU A 576 -3.63 -28.18 -16.17
C GLU A 576 -4.96 -28.27 -15.41
N PRO A 577 -5.92 -27.39 -15.72
CA PRO A 577 -7.24 -27.42 -15.12
C PRO A 577 -7.96 -28.72 -15.50
N ILE A 578 -8.49 -29.42 -14.50
CA ILE A 578 -9.28 -30.63 -14.71
C ILE A 578 -10.69 -30.22 -15.14
N GLN A 579 -11.18 -30.75 -16.26
CA GLN A 579 -12.56 -30.54 -16.66
C GLN A 579 -13.50 -31.32 -15.72
N ASN A 580 -14.42 -30.61 -15.07
CA ASN A 580 -15.43 -31.15 -14.13
C ASN A 580 -14.83 -32.00 -12.99
N PRO A 581 -14.03 -31.39 -12.09
CA PRO A 581 -13.45 -32.13 -10.97
C PRO A 581 -14.53 -32.59 -9.99
N ASN A 582 -14.28 -33.73 -9.34
CA ASN A 582 -15.21 -34.32 -8.38
C ASN A 582 -15.10 -33.62 -7.01
N TRP A 583 -15.67 -32.42 -6.94
CA TRP A 583 -15.68 -31.60 -5.73
C TRP A 583 -16.35 -32.31 -4.56
N THR A 584 -15.67 -32.28 -3.42
CA THR A 584 -16.21 -32.69 -2.12
C THR A 584 -16.49 -31.46 -1.27
N LEU A 585 -17.56 -31.49 -0.48
CA LEU A 585 -17.87 -30.43 0.48
C LEU A 585 -17.35 -30.77 1.87
N LEU A 586 -16.57 -29.86 2.43
CA LEU A 586 -16.12 -29.91 3.82
C LEU A 586 -16.80 -28.79 4.61
N MET A 587 -17.24 -29.11 5.83
CA MET A 587 -17.73 -28.14 6.79
C MET A 587 -16.81 -28.12 8.00
N PHE A 588 -16.46 -26.93 8.48
CA PHE A 588 -15.55 -26.73 9.61
C PHE A 588 -16.08 -25.71 10.60
N SER A 589 -16.04 -26.03 11.90
CA SER A 589 -16.51 -25.16 13.00
C SER A 589 -15.40 -24.59 13.87
N GLY A 590 -14.14 -24.59 13.41
CA GLY A 590 -12.98 -24.14 14.18
C GLY A 590 -12.36 -25.22 15.10
N ASN A 591 -13.12 -26.27 15.40
CA ASN A 591 -12.70 -27.38 16.27
C ASN A 591 -13.26 -28.75 15.85
N ARG A 592 -13.99 -28.79 14.74
CA ARG A 592 -14.56 -30.00 14.15
C ARG A 592 -14.70 -29.81 12.65
N ALA A 593 -14.18 -30.75 11.88
CA ALA A 593 -14.28 -30.86 10.43
C ALA A 593 -15.09 -32.11 10.07
N GLN A 594 -15.86 -32.02 9.00
CA GLN A 594 -16.65 -33.14 8.48
C GLN A 594 -16.85 -33.04 6.98
N ARG A 595 -16.93 -34.21 6.32
CA ARG A 595 -17.34 -34.32 4.93
C ARG A 595 -18.86 -34.40 4.82
N LEU A 596 -19.45 -33.50 4.04
CA LEU A 596 -20.90 -33.49 3.86
C LEU A 596 -21.35 -34.55 2.86
N LYS A 597 -22.52 -35.16 3.13
CA LYS A 597 -23.21 -36.08 2.20
C LYS A 597 -23.79 -35.36 0.98
N ILE A 598 -24.16 -34.09 1.15
CA ILE A 598 -24.70 -33.23 0.08
C ILE A 598 -23.61 -32.78 -0.90
N ASN A 599 -24.04 -32.27 -2.04
CA ASN A 599 -23.21 -31.63 -3.06
C ASN A 599 -23.80 -30.28 -3.48
N GLU A 600 -23.15 -29.58 -4.41
CA GLU A 600 -23.63 -28.28 -4.93
C GLU A 600 -24.97 -28.37 -5.66
N ASN A 601 -25.37 -29.55 -6.14
CA ASN A 601 -26.62 -29.74 -6.87
C ASN A 601 -27.78 -30.15 -5.96
N SER A 602 -27.54 -30.32 -4.65
CA SER A 602 -28.58 -30.69 -3.70
C SER A 602 -29.59 -29.54 -3.54
N GLU A 603 -30.87 -29.89 -3.33
CA GLU A 603 -31.96 -28.91 -3.22
C GLU A 603 -31.99 -28.24 -1.83
N THR A 604 -31.70 -29.01 -0.78
CA THR A 604 -31.76 -28.55 0.62
C THR A 604 -30.42 -28.68 1.31
N PHE A 605 -30.11 -27.71 2.17
CA PHE A 605 -28.92 -27.78 3.03
C PHE A 605 -29.08 -28.91 4.06
N SER A 606 -28.00 -29.69 4.26
CA SER A 606 -27.95 -30.74 5.28
C SER A 606 -26.53 -30.91 5.80
N GLU A 607 -26.40 -30.96 7.12
CA GLU A 607 -25.14 -31.20 7.83
C GLU A 607 -24.84 -32.71 8.00
N ALA A 608 -25.56 -33.58 7.31
CA ALA A 608 -25.35 -35.02 7.40
C ALA A 608 -23.93 -35.41 6.94
N LEU A 609 -23.25 -36.17 7.79
CA LEU A 609 -21.94 -36.74 7.51
C LEU A 609 -22.05 -37.72 6.32
N LYS A 610 -21.05 -37.71 5.44
CA LYS A 610 -20.97 -38.68 4.36
C LYS A 610 -20.77 -40.09 4.95
N GLU A 611 -21.43 -41.08 4.34
CA GLU A 611 -21.25 -42.49 4.70
C GLU A 611 -19.76 -42.88 4.61
N GLU A 612 -19.32 -43.71 5.56
CA GLU A 612 -17.93 -44.19 5.66
C GLU A 612 -16.88 -43.09 5.90
N THR A 613 -17.29 -41.93 6.42
CA THR A 613 -16.36 -40.89 6.89
C THR A 613 -16.52 -40.63 8.38
N GLU A 614 -15.47 -40.12 9.01
CA GLU A 614 -15.43 -39.77 10.43
C GLU A 614 -15.32 -38.25 10.63
N PHE A 615 -15.53 -37.81 11.86
CA PHE A 615 -15.25 -36.42 12.25
C PHE A 615 -13.78 -36.29 12.61
N HIS A 616 -13.19 -35.14 12.26
CA HIS A 616 -11.85 -34.76 12.70
C HIS A 616 -11.90 -33.43 13.42
N SER A 617 -10.85 -33.11 14.16
CA SER A 617 -10.71 -31.83 14.86
C SER A 617 -10.29 -30.71 13.90
N THR A 618 -9.68 -31.06 12.77
CA THR A 618 -9.06 -30.13 11.82
C THR A 618 -9.38 -30.50 10.37
N LEU A 619 -9.37 -29.50 9.48
CA LEU A 619 -9.51 -29.68 8.03
C LEU A 619 -8.36 -30.50 7.44
N TYR A 620 -7.13 -30.29 7.94
CA TYR A 620 -5.96 -31.05 7.49
C TYR A 620 -6.16 -32.56 7.67
N HIS A 621 -6.60 -33.00 8.85
CA HIS A 621 -6.83 -34.43 9.12
C HIS A 621 -8.02 -34.98 8.33
N MET A 622 -9.09 -34.19 8.19
CA MET A 622 -10.23 -34.57 7.34
C MET A 622 -9.81 -34.78 5.87
N VAL A 623 -8.88 -33.98 5.35
CA VAL A 623 -8.36 -34.15 3.99
C VAL A 623 -7.39 -35.33 3.90
N LYS A 624 -6.53 -35.51 4.93
CA LYS A 624 -5.55 -36.59 5.04
C LYS A 624 -6.18 -37.98 4.90
N ASP A 625 -7.42 -38.16 5.37
CA ASP A 625 -8.18 -39.42 5.27
C ASP A 625 -8.40 -39.92 3.84
N PHE A 626 -8.51 -39.01 2.87
CA PHE A 626 -8.73 -39.36 1.46
C PHE A 626 -7.63 -38.87 0.52
N ALA A 627 -6.57 -38.26 1.06
CA ALA A 627 -5.42 -37.77 0.31
C ALA A 627 -4.56 -38.92 -0.22
N SER A 628 -4.09 -38.81 -1.45
CA SER A 628 -3.08 -39.72 -1.99
C SER A 628 -1.72 -39.49 -1.32
N LYS A 629 -0.84 -40.51 -1.43
CA LYS A 629 0.54 -40.40 -0.91
C LYS A 629 1.31 -39.27 -1.58
N GLU A 630 1.12 -39.10 -2.89
CA GLU A 630 1.76 -38.03 -3.66
C GLU A 630 1.29 -36.64 -3.18
N ALA A 631 -0.01 -36.46 -2.92
CA ALA A 631 -0.54 -35.22 -2.37
C ALA A 631 0.11 -34.87 -1.01
N MET A 632 0.23 -35.87 -0.12
CA MET A 632 0.85 -35.67 1.19
C MET A 632 2.35 -35.40 1.10
N GLU A 633 3.06 -35.96 0.12
CA GLU A 633 4.47 -35.65 -0.15
C GLU A 633 4.63 -34.20 -0.62
N LYS A 634 3.77 -33.72 -1.53
CA LYS A 634 3.78 -32.31 -1.97
C LYS A 634 3.54 -31.35 -0.81
N ILE A 635 2.54 -31.63 0.04
CA ILE A 635 2.25 -30.84 1.24
C ILE A 635 3.46 -30.75 2.15
N ARG A 636 4.14 -31.87 2.43
CA ARG A 636 5.36 -31.89 3.28
C ARG A 636 6.55 -31.15 2.68
N SER A 637 6.63 -31.08 1.35
CA SER A 637 7.72 -30.38 0.63
C SER A 637 7.48 -28.88 0.43
N SER A 638 6.34 -28.36 0.88
CA SER A 638 5.94 -26.96 0.68
C SER A 638 6.78 -26.00 1.53
N ASN A 639 7.17 -24.87 0.96
CA ASN A 639 7.94 -23.81 1.62
C ASN A 639 7.04 -23.01 2.57
N CYS A 640 7.56 -22.66 3.76
CA CYS A 640 6.86 -21.83 4.74
C CYS A 640 6.48 -20.43 4.22
N GLN A 641 7.32 -19.76 3.43
CA GLN A 641 7.03 -18.46 2.81
C GLN A 641 5.85 -18.54 1.85
N PHE A 642 5.74 -19.65 1.12
CA PHE A 642 4.62 -19.93 0.22
C PHE A 642 3.32 -20.12 1.01
N ILE A 643 3.34 -20.97 2.03
CA ILE A 643 2.17 -21.20 2.90
C ILE A 643 1.72 -19.89 3.56
N ASP A 644 2.66 -19.10 4.08
CA ASP A 644 2.37 -17.81 4.69
C ASP A 644 1.77 -16.82 3.70
N SER A 645 2.30 -16.70 2.48
CA SER A 645 1.77 -15.79 1.45
C SER A 645 0.36 -16.18 0.99
N VAL A 646 0.10 -17.48 0.82
CA VAL A 646 -1.25 -17.97 0.53
C VAL A 646 -2.20 -17.63 1.67
N CYS A 647 -1.80 -17.89 2.92
CA CYS A 647 -2.62 -17.55 4.08
C CYS A 647 -2.88 -16.04 4.18
N TYR A 648 -1.86 -15.21 3.95
CA TYR A 648 -1.96 -13.76 3.98
C TYR A 648 -2.94 -13.24 2.92
N MET A 649 -2.89 -13.75 1.69
CA MET A 649 -3.82 -13.36 0.63
C MET A 649 -5.25 -13.82 0.91
N LEU A 650 -5.44 -15.01 1.49
CA LEU A 650 -6.76 -15.49 1.90
C LEU A 650 -7.35 -14.65 3.05
N LEU A 651 -6.53 -14.28 4.04
CA LEU A 651 -6.91 -13.38 5.12
C LEU A 651 -7.24 -11.98 4.61
N SER A 652 -6.48 -11.47 3.64
CA SER A 652 -6.67 -10.13 3.07
C SER A 652 -7.91 -10.02 2.18
N THR A 653 -8.28 -11.10 1.50
CA THR A 653 -9.48 -11.16 0.63
C THR A 653 -10.73 -11.56 1.39
N ARG A 654 -10.62 -12.28 2.51
CA ARG A 654 -11.75 -12.73 3.35
C ARG A 654 -12.86 -13.44 2.58
N LEU A 655 -12.45 -14.29 1.64
CA LEU A 655 -13.33 -15.03 0.72
C LEU A 655 -14.51 -15.71 1.44
N LEU A 656 -14.30 -16.34 2.60
CA LEU A 656 -15.34 -17.07 3.35
C LEU A 656 -16.43 -16.15 3.95
N SER A 657 -16.12 -14.89 4.21
CA SER A 657 -17.07 -13.91 4.75
C SER A 657 -17.73 -13.06 3.65
N TYR A 658 -17.01 -12.80 2.55
CA TYR A 658 -17.44 -11.90 1.47
C TYR A 658 -17.94 -12.63 0.22
N SER A 659 -18.28 -13.93 0.31
CA SER A 659 -18.84 -14.74 -0.78
C SER A 659 -20.01 -15.63 -0.38
#